data_AF-A0A150HRW1-F1
#
_entry.id   AF-A0A150HRW1-F1
#
_cell.length_a   1.000
_cell.length_b   1.000
_cell.length_c   1.000
_cell.angle_alpha   90.00
_cell.angle_beta   90.00
_cell.angle_gamma   90.00
#
_symmetry.space_group_name_H-M   'P 1'
#
loop_
_entity.id
_entity.type
_entity.pdbx_description
1 polymer ?
#
loop_
_entity_poly.entity_id
_entity_poly.type
_entity_poly.pdbx_seq_one_letter_code
_entity_poly.pdbx_strand_id
1 'polypeptide(L)'
;MLASNVLKLRLDRIEQQGHHLSVKDQLKLVTLAQPELTASFYTQIFHQILPKHWFFQHHTAEDIQCSLRLICLIDQVFIPHYSKHAYRYEWFEQGLLFRLQYAKQALSCIERAEIIAHLDQCKDSALKLSILKQLKDEYDDIQLTFALAELSYRLADWPTAIENYHELLQQQPAQPEQVYYNFIHCLLSRNHYVNEQGHSDVVEALEHLGNLDQIQQQARYQQLTHWAVSLILPETLQAEAINGENPFSDIQQKLKEIGYSLNHWLSADEYRIPYYKNIVETAPKLLNNQEIVMHLDRHKVANHALQTIFSDRDLKLVSGVNASSHSLGFIWNYLQINPLVLDALVTASNGEPEAFYNLKQIPAPNFDHQAALLQLSSYLAKQQVAYNLTQQGHSIEFVEHAHLAGFDLIVDGTPMQVKCSLEREIIENFAKSHPHIAIIVNIELADLQEHYPSVFADLALSYESVQRTAQNSLQGSGHVDDYLPVPLMNTGFAVYRNFHTTRHQLSIRPDWQYKPNQSLVKNSLAIGAAIGGIVSGSIGAFVVGSFAVYRTWRIQKIEQRKPLQEKQQLLMQRDHLMYLLVDFAEWFNHNLLKYRVDLYAYQLRQVEMKLMGKIPELVLSTTLFAYKFEAHQRAEKLYQWIEKQLAHDNPKYKIQAGWVALAQSSQFMSIELKQRVQELNLELEKYKKMTQYGLTLSSLEQSDAHRRSHQQMTTMNRRFKVPS
;
A
#
# COMPACT_ATOMS: atom_id res chain seq x y z
N MET A 1 -59.81 18.35 -2.32
CA MET A 1 -60.42 17.01 -2.53
C MET A 1 -61.90 17.06 -2.22
N LEU A 2 -62.65 16.07 -2.70
CA LEU A 2 -64.10 15.94 -2.51
C LEU A 2 -64.43 15.53 -1.07
N ALA A 3 -65.62 15.92 -0.60
CA ALA A 3 -66.18 15.37 0.64
C ALA A 3 -66.50 13.88 0.46
N SER A 4 -66.33 13.06 1.51
CA SER A 4 -66.49 11.60 1.45
C SER A 4 -67.81 11.14 0.86
N ASN A 5 -68.93 11.82 1.18
CA ASN A 5 -70.25 11.50 0.63
C ASN A 5 -70.29 11.63 -0.90
N VAL A 6 -69.61 12.64 -1.44
CA VAL A 6 -69.52 12.89 -2.89
C VAL A 6 -68.54 11.92 -3.54
N LEU A 7 -67.40 11.66 -2.89
CA LEU A 7 -66.40 10.72 -3.38
C LEU A 7 -66.97 9.30 -3.46
N LYS A 8 -67.69 8.85 -2.44
CA LYS A 8 -68.35 7.53 -2.37
C LYS A 8 -69.28 7.30 -3.56
N LEU A 9 -70.21 8.22 -3.81
CA LEU A 9 -71.15 8.14 -4.94
C LEU A 9 -70.44 8.06 -6.29
N ARG A 10 -69.30 8.75 -6.43
CA ARG A 10 -68.54 8.75 -7.68
C ARG A 10 -67.70 7.49 -7.85
N LEU A 11 -67.16 6.93 -6.77
CA LEU A 11 -66.51 5.62 -6.79
C LEU A 11 -67.51 4.52 -7.12
N ASP A 12 -68.72 4.53 -6.53
CA ASP A 12 -69.79 3.57 -6.86
C ASP A 12 -70.15 3.63 -8.36
N ARG A 13 -70.23 4.85 -8.93
CA ARG A 13 -70.46 5.04 -10.36
C ARG A 13 -69.32 4.49 -11.23
N ILE A 14 -68.06 4.69 -10.81
CA ILE A 14 -66.89 4.18 -11.55
C ILE A 14 -66.85 2.65 -11.47
N GLU A 15 -67.18 2.03 -10.35
CA GLU A 15 -67.21 0.58 -10.21
C GLU A 15 -68.34 -0.06 -11.06
N GLN A 16 -69.50 0.59 -11.15
CA GLN A 16 -70.64 0.09 -11.93
C GLN A 16 -70.52 0.37 -13.44
N GLN A 17 -69.91 1.49 -13.83
CA GLN A 17 -69.91 1.99 -15.22
C GLN A 17 -68.50 2.21 -15.79
N GLY A 18 -67.44 1.73 -15.11
CA GLY A 18 -66.04 2.02 -15.43
C GLY A 18 -65.63 1.64 -16.85
N HIS A 19 -66.18 0.55 -17.40
CA HIS A 19 -65.92 0.12 -18.77
C HIS A 19 -66.41 1.11 -19.84
N HIS A 20 -67.35 1.99 -19.50
CA HIS A 20 -67.90 3.02 -20.39
C HIS A 20 -67.28 4.41 -20.19
N LEU A 21 -66.38 4.56 -19.20
CA LEU A 21 -65.73 5.83 -18.87
C LEU A 21 -64.25 5.78 -19.27
N SER A 22 -63.77 6.80 -19.97
CA SER A 22 -62.33 6.93 -20.22
C SER A 22 -61.57 7.13 -18.91
N VAL A 23 -60.31 6.70 -18.83
CA VAL A 23 -59.47 6.90 -17.63
C VAL A 23 -59.37 8.39 -17.24
N LYS A 24 -59.41 9.27 -18.24
CA LYS A 24 -59.45 10.73 -18.06
C LYS A 24 -60.72 11.19 -17.37
N ASP A 25 -61.87 10.63 -17.74
CA ASP A 25 -63.16 10.96 -17.14
C ASP A 25 -63.29 10.41 -15.72
N GLN A 26 -62.75 9.21 -15.48
CA GLN A 26 -62.64 8.64 -14.13
C GLN A 26 -61.78 9.54 -13.22
N LEU A 27 -60.65 10.06 -13.72
CA LEU A 27 -59.81 10.98 -12.95
C LEU A 27 -60.53 12.30 -12.64
N LYS A 28 -61.25 12.88 -13.62
CA LYS A 28 -62.06 14.10 -13.40
C LYS A 28 -63.12 13.90 -12.33
N LEU A 29 -63.79 12.75 -12.33
CA LEU A 29 -64.82 12.41 -11.35
C LEU A 29 -64.27 12.44 -9.93
N VAL A 30 -63.06 11.95 -9.69
CA VAL A 30 -62.49 11.88 -8.33
C VAL A 30 -61.70 13.13 -7.90
N THR A 31 -61.33 14.02 -8.84
CA THR A 31 -60.50 15.20 -8.56
C THR A 31 -61.25 16.54 -8.59
N LEU A 32 -62.26 16.71 -9.45
CA LEU A 32 -62.94 18.00 -9.66
C LEU A 32 -64.23 18.12 -8.85
N ALA A 33 -64.49 19.28 -8.25
CA ALA A 33 -65.75 19.55 -7.55
C ALA A 33 -66.99 19.39 -8.47
N GLN A 34 -66.89 19.86 -9.73
CA GLN A 34 -67.93 19.75 -10.76
C GLN A 34 -67.32 19.11 -12.03
N PRO A 35 -67.50 17.80 -12.24
CA PRO A 35 -66.93 17.10 -13.40
C PRO A 35 -67.84 17.22 -14.62
N GLU A 36 -67.47 18.03 -15.61
CA GLU A 36 -68.12 18.05 -16.92
C GLU A 36 -67.61 16.86 -17.78
N LEU A 37 -68.48 15.86 -17.97
CA LEU A 37 -68.22 14.66 -18.76
C LEU A 37 -68.58 14.85 -20.26
N THR A 38 -69.30 15.92 -20.59
CA THR A 38 -69.82 16.23 -21.93
C THR A 38 -69.16 17.49 -22.47
N ALA A 39 -67.84 17.43 -22.75
CA ALA A 39 -67.09 18.60 -23.21
C ALA A 39 -66.61 18.39 -24.65
N SER A 40 -67.01 19.30 -25.55
CA SER A 40 -66.68 19.27 -26.99
C SER A 40 -65.18 19.38 -27.27
N PHE A 41 -64.78 19.03 -28.50
CA PHE A 41 -63.38 18.98 -29.00
C PHE A 41 -62.51 20.20 -28.61
N TYR A 42 -63.11 21.39 -28.45
CA TYR A 42 -62.40 22.64 -28.13
C TYR A 42 -62.02 22.80 -26.64
N THR A 43 -62.74 22.17 -25.71
CA THR A 43 -62.38 22.14 -24.27
C THR A 43 -61.27 21.14 -23.93
N GLN A 44 -60.86 20.29 -24.89
CA GLN A 44 -59.74 19.34 -24.72
C GLN A 44 -58.35 20.01 -24.74
N ILE A 45 -58.29 21.29 -25.13
CA ILE A 45 -57.06 22.08 -25.33
C ILE A 45 -56.52 22.67 -24.00
N PHE A 46 -57.31 22.73 -22.93
CA PHE A 46 -56.83 23.15 -21.61
C PHE A 46 -56.06 22.02 -20.91
N HIS A 47 -54.81 22.32 -20.53
CA HIS A 47 -53.90 21.39 -19.85
C HIS A 47 -54.58 20.68 -18.67
N GLN A 48 -54.67 19.36 -18.79
CA GLN A 48 -55.16 18.49 -17.72
C GLN A 48 -54.25 18.64 -16.49
N ILE A 49 -54.79 19.19 -15.40
CA ILE A 49 -54.05 19.35 -14.15
C ILE A 49 -54.09 18.01 -13.41
N LEU A 50 -53.04 17.22 -13.56
CA LEU A 50 -52.85 16.00 -12.79
C LEU A 50 -52.46 16.35 -11.34
N PRO A 51 -53.04 15.67 -10.32
CA PRO A 51 -52.73 15.96 -8.93
C PRO A 51 -51.25 15.68 -8.61
N LYS A 52 -50.63 16.53 -7.80
CA LYS A 52 -49.27 16.30 -7.29
C LYS A 52 -49.28 15.57 -5.95
N HIS A 53 -50.31 15.81 -5.13
CA HIS A 53 -50.47 15.18 -3.83
C HIS A 53 -51.93 14.72 -3.67
N TRP A 54 -52.12 13.53 -3.14
CA TRP A 54 -53.40 12.99 -2.71
C TRP A 54 -53.61 13.25 -1.22
N PHE A 55 -54.81 13.71 -0.84
CA PHE A 55 -55.19 14.03 0.54
C PHE A 55 -56.35 13.15 0.97
N PHE A 56 -56.05 12.04 1.62
CA PHE A 56 -57.04 11.04 2.03
C PHE A 56 -57.73 11.44 3.34
N GLN A 57 -59.06 11.33 3.39
CA GLN A 57 -59.84 11.63 4.59
C GLN A 57 -59.82 10.45 5.56
N HIS A 58 -59.67 10.72 6.87
CA HIS A 58 -59.49 9.71 7.91
C HIS A 58 -60.26 9.98 9.21
N HIS A 59 -61.23 10.92 9.22
CA HIS A 59 -61.92 11.33 10.44
C HIS A 59 -62.92 10.26 10.94
N THR A 60 -63.53 9.51 10.03
CA THR A 60 -64.49 8.45 10.34
C THR A 60 -64.12 7.12 9.66
N ALA A 61 -64.68 6.01 10.14
CA ALA A 61 -64.47 4.69 9.52
C ALA A 61 -64.93 4.64 8.05
N GLU A 62 -66.01 5.37 7.72
CA GLU A 62 -66.48 5.50 6.34
C GLU A 62 -65.51 6.31 5.46
N ASP A 63 -64.88 7.36 6.01
CA ASP A 63 -63.87 8.14 5.30
C ASP A 63 -62.64 7.28 4.96
N ILE A 64 -62.20 6.44 5.90
CA ILE A 64 -61.08 5.53 5.70
C ILE A 64 -61.42 4.52 4.59
N GLN A 65 -62.61 3.89 4.64
CA GLN A 65 -63.03 2.95 3.59
C GLN A 65 -63.13 3.61 2.21
N CYS A 66 -63.68 4.83 2.14
CA CYS A 66 -63.76 5.57 0.87
C CYS A 66 -62.37 5.92 0.34
N SER A 67 -61.44 6.31 1.21
CA SER A 67 -60.06 6.60 0.85
C SER A 67 -59.31 5.35 0.36
N LEU A 68 -59.51 4.19 1.00
CA LEU A 68 -58.93 2.92 0.55
C LEU A 68 -59.44 2.49 -0.83
N ARG A 69 -60.74 2.70 -1.13
CA ARG A 69 -61.31 2.47 -2.47
C ARG A 69 -60.69 3.39 -3.51
N LEU A 70 -60.46 4.67 -3.16
CA LEU A 70 -59.77 5.61 -4.05
C LEU A 70 -58.32 5.19 -4.31
N ILE A 71 -57.59 4.71 -3.29
CA ILE A 71 -56.22 4.20 -3.44
C ILE A 71 -56.19 3.01 -4.41
N CYS A 72 -57.10 2.05 -4.26
CA CYS A 72 -57.22 0.92 -5.18
C CYS A 72 -57.43 1.37 -6.64
N LEU A 73 -58.27 2.40 -6.87
CA LEU A 73 -58.46 2.99 -8.20
C LEU A 73 -57.19 3.67 -8.72
N ILE A 74 -56.45 4.37 -7.86
CA ILE A 74 -55.17 5.02 -8.21
C ILE A 74 -54.16 3.95 -8.66
N ASP A 75 -54.01 2.89 -7.88
CA ASP A 75 -53.04 1.82 -8.12
C ASP A 75 -53.34 1.03 -9.40
N GLN A 76 -54.61 0.64 -9.60
CA GLN A 76 -54.99 -0.27 -10.69
C GLN A 76 -55.23 0.46 -12.02
N VAL A 77 -55.66 1.73 -11.99
CA VAL A 77 -56.12 2.44 -13.19
C VAL A 77 -55.26 3.66 -13.51
N PHE A 78 -54.99 4.52 -12.52
CA PHE A 78 -54.33 5.80 -12.80
C PHE A 78 -52.81 5.69 -12.92
N ILE A 79 -52.15 4.88 -12.09
CA ILE A 79 -50.70 4.67 -12.17
C ILE A 79 -50.30 4.06 -13.52
N PRO A 80 -50.93 2.99 -14.03
CA PRO A 80 -50.59 2.44 -15.34
C PRO A 80 -50.79 3.43 -16.49
N HIS A 81 -51.85 4.26 -16.43
CA HIS A 81 -52.18 5.20 -17.49
C HIS A 81 -51.34 6.50 -17.46
N TYR A 82 -50.92 6.95 -16.27
CA TYR A 82 -50.15 8.18 -16.05
C TYR A 82 -48.76 7.91 -15.45
N SER A 83 -48.10 6.82 -15.84
CA SER A 83 -46.87 6.30 -15.23
C SER A 83 -45.79 7.34 -14.97
N LYS A 84 -45.45 8.18 -15.96
CA LYS A 84 -44.42 9.24 -15.81
C LYS A 84 -44.77 10.28 -14.73
N HIS A 85 -46.05 10.65 -14.63
CA HIS A 85 -46.49 11.65 -13.66
C HIS A 85 -46.65 11.03 -12.27
N ALA A 86 -47.26 9.84 -12.20
CA ALA A 86 -47.40 9.09 -10.97
C ALA A 86 -46.03 8.80 -10.31
N TYR A 87 -45.04 8.37 -11.09
CA TYR A 87 -43.67 8.15 -10.64
C TYR A 87 -43.00 9.44 -10.14
N ARG A 88 -43.20 10.56 -10.84
CA ARG A 88 -42.60 11.85 -10.47
C ARG A 88 -43.13 12.38 -9.13
N TYR A 89 -44.38 12.04 -8.79
CA TYR A 89 -45.09 12.57 -7.64
C TYR A 89 -45.49 11.48 -6.63
N GLU A 90 -44.86 10.30 -6.68
CA GLU A 90 -44.92 9.28 -5.63
C GLU A 90 -46.36 8.86 -5.27
N TRP A 91 -47.23 8.70 -6.29
CA TRP A 91 -48.66 8.44 -6.06
C TRP A 91 -48.92 7.12 -5.33
N PHE A 92 -48.13 6.09 -5.64
CA PHE A 92 -48.24 4.78 -5.00
C PHE A 92 -47.86 4.88 -3.52
N GLU A 93 -46.72 5.51 -3.26
CA GLU A 93 -46.16 5.65 -1.93
C GLU A 93 -47.08 6.49 -1.02
N GLN A 94 -47.72 7.54 -1.55
CA GLN A 94 -48.75 8.31 -0.83
C GLN A 94 -49.95 7.45 -0.41
N GLY A 95 -50.45 6.59 -1.30
CA GLY A 95 -51.55 5.68 -1.02
C GLY A 95 -51.17 4.60 0.00
N LEU A 96 -49.97 4.03 -0.16
CA LEU A 96 -49.45 3.00 0.72
C LEU A 96 -49.24 3.52 2.14
N LEU A 97 -48.67 4.72 2.31
CA LEU A 97 -48.51 5.34 3.64
C LEU A 97 -49.86 5.50 4.36
N PHE A 98 -50.90 5.92 3.63
CA PHE A 98 -52.25 6.00 4.19
C PHE A 98 -52.79 4.62 4.58
N ARG A 99 -52.59 3.60 3.73
CA ARG A 99 -53.02 2.23 4.03
C ARG A 99 -52.34 1.73 5.32
N LEU A 100 -51.04 1.93 5.48
CA LEU A 100 -50.30 1.50 6.68
C LEU A 100 -50.76 2.21 7.96
N GLN A 101 -51.07 3.51 7.89
CA GLN A 101 -51.48 4.28 9.07
C GLN A 101 -52.91 4.00 9.54
N TYR A 102 -53.84 3.72 8.61
CA TYR A 102 -55.28 3.71 8.92
C TYR A 102 -55.99 2.38 8.62
N ALA A 103 -55.45 1.53 7.74
CA ALA A 103 -56.02 0.21 7.51
C ALA A 103 -55.59 -0.73 8.65
N LYS A 104 -56.51 -1.05 9.56
CA LYS A 104 -56.28 -1.96 10.71
C LYS A 104 -56.03 -3.44 10.31
N GLN A 105 -55.73 -3.71 9.03
CA GLN A 105 -55.60 -5.05 8.50
C GLN A 105 -54.13 -5.41 8.34
N ALA A 106 -53.70 -6.48 8.99
CA ALA A 106 -52.33 -7.00 8.87
C ALA A 106 -52.04 -7.45 7.43
N LEU A 107 -50.84 -7.16 6.94
CA LEU A 107 -50.38 -7.54 5.61
C LEU A 107 -49.87 -8.98 5.61
N SER A 108 -50.36 -9.78 4.66
CA SER A 108 -49.86 -11.13 4.43
C SER A 108 -48.44 -11.11 3.82
N CYS A 109 -47.70 -12.22 3.93
CA CYS A 109 -46.34 -12.31 3.37
C CYS A 109 -46.30 -12.07 1.85
N ILE A 110 -47.33 -12.50 1.11
CA ILE A 110 -47.43 -12.30 -0.34
C ILE A 110 -47.63 -10.81 -0.65
N GLU A 111 -48.55 -10.15 0.05
CA GLU A 111 -48.79 -8.71 -0.13
C GLU A 111 -47.55 -7.89 0.20
N ARG A 112 -46.78 -8.26 1.23
CA ARG A 112 -45.51 -7.58 1.54
C ARG A 112 -44.49 -7.73 0.42
N ALA A 113 -44.33 -8.93 -0.13
CA ALA A 113 -43.41 -9.16 -1.25
C ALA A 113 -43.82 -8.36 -2.51
N GLU A 114 -45.12 -8.28 -2.80
CA GLU A 114 -45.65 -7.46 -3.90
C GLU A 114 -45.40 -5.96 -3.68
N ILE A 115 -45.60 -5.48 -2.44
CA ILE A 115 -45.32 -4.10 -2.06
C ILE A 115 -43.83 -3.79 -2.23
N ILE A 116 -42.93 -4.66 -1.77
CA ILE A 116 -41.48 -4.49 -1.94
C ILE A 116 -41.11 -4.42 -3.41
N ALA A 117 -41.63 -5.34 -4.24
CA ALA A 117 -41.36 -5.36 -5.67
C ALA A 117 -41.87 -4.10 -6.38
N HIS A 118 -42.99 -3.53 -5.94
CA HIS A 118 -43.51 -2.28 -6.50
C HIS A 118 -42.68 -1.07 -6.04
N LEU A 119 -42.32 -1.02 -4.75
CA LEU A 119 -41.46 0.03 -4.21
C LEU A 119 -40.08 0.05 -4.87
N ASP A 120 -39.53 -1.10 -5.26
CA ASP A 120 -38.25 -1.15 -5.96
C ASP A 120 -38.28 -0.44 -7.33
N GLN A 121 -39.42 -0.47 -8.01
CA GLN A 121 -39.64 0.26 -9.27
C GLN A 121 -39.86 1.77 -9.06
N CYS A 122 -40.17 2.20 -7.84
CA CYS A 122 -40.41 3.60 -7.49
C CYS A 122 -39.09 4.38 -7.32
N LYS A 123 -39.18 5.71 -7.46
CA LYS A 123 -38.05 6.62 -7.28
C LYS A 123 -37.56 6.53 -5.83
N ASP A 124 -36.24 6.58 -5.63
CA ASP A 124 -35.69 6.71 -4.29
C ASP A 124 -36.07 8.08 -3.71
N SER A 125 -36.85 8.03 -2.61
CA SER A 125 -37.44 9.19 -1.95
C SER A 125 -37.46 9.02 -0.44
N ALA A 126 -37.53 10.14 0.28
CA ALA A 126 -37.68 10.12 1.74
C ALA A 126 -39.00 9.44 2.18
N LEU A 127 -40.03 9.52 1.33
CA LEU A 127 -41.33 8.91 1.61
C LEU A 127 -41.24 7.37 1.49
N LYS A 128 -40.58 6.85 0.44
CA LYS A 128 -40.25 5.42 0.29
C LYS A 128 -39.45 4.90 1.49
N LEU A 129 -38.48 5.68 1.98
CA LEU A 129 -37.68 5.34 3.17
C LEU A 129 -38.55 5.25 4.43
N SER A 130 -39.44 6.23 4.65
CA SER A 130 -40.33 6.23 5.81
C SER A 130 -41.30 5.04 5.82
N ILE A 131 -41.80 4.64 4.66
CA ILE A 131 -42.68 3.48 4.49
C ILE A 131 -41.93 2.19 4.85
N LEU A 132 -40.72 2.00 4.31
CA LEU A 132 -39.93 0.79 4.60
C LEU A 132 -39.54 0.72 6.08
N LYS A 133 -39.22 1.84 6.74
CA LYS A 133 -38.99 1.89 8.19
C LYS A 133 -40.23 1.44 8.97
N GLN A 134 -41.40 2.00 8.66
CA GLN A 134 -42.65 1.61 9.31
C GLN A 134 -42.97 0.12 9.10
N LEU A 135 -42.77 -0.38 7.88
CA LEU A 135 -43.00 -1.80 7.57
C LEU A 135 -42.04 -2.72 8.35
N LYS A 136 -40.77 -2.35 8.50
CA LYS A 136 -39.81 -3.12 9.29
C LYS A 136 -40.17 -3.11 10.78
N ASP A 137 -40.61 -1.97 11.32
CA ASP A 137 -41.01 -1.86 12.73
C ASP A 137 -42.24 -2.73 13.04
N GLU A 138 -43.14 -2.92 12.07
CA GLU A 138 -44.35 -3.73 12.19
C GLU A 138 -44.12 -5.22 11.90
N TYR A 139 -43.17 -5.57 11.03
CA TYR A 139 -42.94 -6.93 10.54
C TYR A 139 -41.45 -7.29 10.53
N ASP A 140 -41.09 -8.36 11.24
CA ASP A 140 -39.76 -8.96 11.22
C ASP A 140 -39.58 -9.82 9.95
N ASP A 141 -39.19 -9.18 8.84
CA ASP A 141 -39.02 -9.80 7.51
C ASP A 141 -37.68 -9.43 6.88
N ILE A 142 -36.89 -10.46 6.56
CA ILE A 142 -35.54 -10.32 5.98
C ILE A 142 -35.58 -9.55 4.65
N GLN A 143 -36.64 -9.71 3.84
CA GLN A 143 -36.76 -8.98 2.59
C GLN A 143 -36.98 -7.48 2.80
N LEU A 144 -37.68 -7.09 3.87
CA LEU A 144 -37.85 -5.69 4.26
C LEU A 144 -36.53 -5.11 4.77
N THR A 145 -35.80 -5.84 5.60
CA THR A 145 -34.47 -5.42 6.08
C THR A 145 -33.51 -5.20 4.93
N PHE A 146 -33.48 -6.11 3.95
CA PHE A 146 -32.67 -5.95 2.74
C PHE A 146 -33.09 -4.73 1.90
N ALA A 147 -34.39 -4.56 1.61
CA ALA A 147 -34.89 -3.43 0.84
C ALA A 147 -34.61 -2.08 1.52
N LEU A 148 -34.74 -2.03 2.85
CA LEU A 148 -34.42 -0.84 3.64
C LEU A 148 -32.91 -0.54 3.61
N ALA A 149 -32.05 -1.56 3.71
CA ALA A 149 -30.60 -1.40 3.61
C ALA A 149 -30.19 -0.83 2.24
N GLU A 150 -30.71 -1.40 1.15
CA GLU A 150 -30.41 -0.94 -0.21
C GLU A 150 -30.88 0.50 -0.47
N LEU A 151 -32.09 0.85 -0.05
CA LEU A 151 -32.58 2.20 -0.21
C LEU A 151 -31.76 3.20 0.60
N SER A 152 -31.42 2.85 1.84
CA SER A 152 -30.59 3.69 2.71
C SER A 152 -29.19 3.89 2.12
N TYR A 153 -28.61 2.84 1.52
CA TYR A 153 -27.36 2.91 0.76
C TYR A 153 -27.48 3.86 -0.45
N ARG A 154 -28.54 3.73 -1.26
CA ARG A 154 -28.76 4.62 -2.43
C ARG A 154 -28.99 6.08 -2.04
N LEU A 155 -29.59 6.33 -0.88
CA LEU A 155 -29.81 7.66 -0.31
C LEU A 155 -28.62 8.22 0.48
N ALA A 156 -27.53 7.46 0.62
CA ALA A 156 -26.36 7.80 1.43
C ALA A 156 -26.66 8.04 2.93
N ASP A 157 -27.70 7.39 3.46
CA ASP A 157 -27.98 7.33 4.90
C ASP A 157 -27.18 6.17 5.52
N TRP A 158 -25.87 6.40 5.70
CA TRP A 158 -24.92 5.35 6.09
C TRP A 158 -25.24 4.68 7.43
N PRO A 159 -25.59 5.40 8.52
CA PRO A 159 -25.88 4.75 9.80
C PRO A 159 -27.04 3.76 9.70
N THR A 160 -28.16 4.19 9.09
CA THR A 160 -29.33 3.32 8.88
C THR A 160 -28.94 2.12 7.98
N ALA A 161 -28.19 2.34 6.91
CA ALA A 161 -27.75 1.26 6.02
C ALA A 161 -26.87 0.23 6.75
N ILE A 162 -25.91 0.68 7.56
CA ILE A 162 -24.99 -0.17 8.33
C ILE A 162 -25.76 -1.04 9.33
N GLU A 163 -26.67 -0.45 10.11
CA GLU A 163 -27.49 -1.19 11.07
C GLU A 163 -28.28 -2.32 10.39
N ASN A 164 -28.94 -2.03 9.27
CA ASN A 164 -29.73 -3.01 8.54
C ASN A 164 -28.88 -4.08 7.84
N TYR A 165 -27.75 -3.71 7.26
CA TYR A 165 -26.83 -4.69 6.67
C TYR A 165 -26.19 -5.58 7.75
N HIS A 166 -25.82 -5.02 8.89
CA HIS A 166 -25.25 -5.80 9.99
C HIS A 166 -26.26 -6.82 10.53
N GLU A 167 -27.51 -6.41 10.76
CA GLU A 167 -28.59 -7.32 11.15
C GLU A 167 -28.81 -8.43 10.11
N LEU A 168 -28.83 -8.08 8.82
CA LEU A 168 -28.98 -9.05 7.73
C LEU A 168 -27.86 -10.10 7.73
N LEU A 169 -26.61 -9.66 7.93
CA LEU A 169 -25.44 -10.54 7.98
C LEU A 169 -25.41 -11.44 9.22
N GLN A 170 -25.93 -10.97 10.36
CA GLN A 170 -26.08 -11.79 11.57
C GLN A 170 -27.14 -12.88 11.40
N GLN A 171 -28.28 -12.55 10.78
CA GLN A 171 -29.39 -13.50 10.59
C GLN A 171 -29.09 -14.54 9.49
N GLN A 172 -28.41 -14.11 8.42
CA GLN A 172 -28.06 -14.96 7.29
C GLN A 172 -26.63 -14.65 6.82
N PRO A 173 -25.62 -15.42 7.23
CA PRO A 173 -24.23 -15.20 6.80
C PRO A 173 -24.01 -15.54 5.31
N ALA A 174 -24.84 -16.39 4.71
CA ALA A 174 -24.74 -16.73 3.29
C ALA A 174 -25.46 -15.69 2.41
N GLN A 175 -24.88 -14.50 2.27
CA GLN A 175 -25.36 -13.44 1.36
C GLN A 175 -24.50 -13.34 0.09
N PRO A 176 -25.04 -12.81 -1.02
CA PRO A 176 -24.25 -12.54 -2.20
C PRO A 176 -23.19 -11.48 -1.93
N GLU A 177 -22.05 -11.59 -2.61
CA GLU A 177 -20.87 -10.72 -2.49
C GLU A 177 -21.21 -9.21 -2.56
N GLN A 178 -22.22 -8.85 -3.36
CA GLN A 178 -22.73 -7.48 -3.49
C GLN A 178 -23.18 -6.86 -2.15
N VAL A 179 -23.79 -7.66 -1.27
CA VAL A 179 -24.30 -7.20 0.03
C VAL A 179 -23.14 -6.82 0.93
N TYR A 180 -22.13 -7.69 1.00
CA TYR A 180 -20.87 -7.42 1.70
C TYR A 180 -20.20 -6.15 1.17
N TYR A 181 -20.12 -5.97 -0.14
CA TYR A 181 -19.52 -4.77 -0.72
C TYR A 181 -20.30 -3.49 -0.47
N ASN A 182 -21.63 -3.54 -0.47
CA ASN A 182 -22.43 -2.36 -0.11
C ASN A 182 -22.25 -2.03 1.38
N PHE A 183 -22.22 -3.04 2.25
CA PHE A 183 -21.96 -2.87 3.68
C PHE A 183 -20.57 -2.25 3.95
N ILE A 184 -19.52 -2.83 3.35
CA ILE A 184 -18.15 -2.30 3.41
C ILE A 184 -18.09 -0.86 2.90
N HIS A 185 -18.75 -0.57 1.77
CA HIS A 185 -18.83 0.79 1.24
C HIS A 185 -19.49 1.75 2.24
N CYS A 186 -20.56 1.35 2.93
CA CYS A 186 -21.18 2.18 3.96
C CYS A 186 -20.22 2.49 5.11
N LEU A 187 -19.50 1.47 5.62
CA LEU A 187 -18.51 1.63 6.68
C LEU A 187 -17.43 2.65 6.26
N LEU A 188 -16.83 2.45 5.08
CA LEU A 188 -15.80 3.34 4.54
C LEU A 188 -16.32 4.76 4.24
N SER A 189 -17.60 4.90 3.91
CA SER A 189 -18.22 6.21 3.68
C SER A 189 -18.49 6.97 4.97
N ARG A 190 -18.82 6.26 6.07
CA ARG A 190 -19.02 6.85 7.39
C ARG A 190 -17.67 7.26 8.00
N ASN A 191 -16.71 6.34 8.11
CA ASN A 191 -15.34 6.57 8.56
C ASN A 191 -15.15 7.55 9.74
N HIS A 192 -16.06 7.53 10.71
CA HIS A 192 -15.97 8.41 11.88
C HIS A 192 -16.51 7.77 13.15
N TYR A 193 -16.96 6.52 13.07
CA TYR A 193 -17.49 5.78 14.20
C TYR A 193 -16.47 4.76 14.72
N VAL A 194 -16.53 4.53 16.03
CA VAL A 194 -15.77 3.50 16.74
C VAL A 194 -16.79 2.63 17.45
N ASN A 195 -16.74 1.32 17.19
CA ASN A 195 -17.68 0.38 17.76
C ASN A 195 -17.39 0.07 19.24
N GLU A 196 -18.26 -0.72 19.88
CA GLU A 196 -18.17 -1.05 21.32
C GLU A 196 -16.86 -1.77 21.68
N GLN A 197 -16.23 -2.44 20.71
CA GLN A 197 -14.94 -3.11 20.86
C GLN A 197 -13.75 -2.17 20.66
N GLY A 198 -13.98 -0.90 20.34
CA GLY A 198 -12.94 0.09 20.09
C GLY A 198 -12.39 0.08 18.65
N HIS A 199 -13.02 -0.64 17.73
CA HIS A 199 -12.61 -0.72 16.33
C HIS A 199 -13.27 0.40 15.51
N SER A 200 -12.48 1.08 14.69
CA SER A 200 -13.00 2.07 13.73
C SER A 200 -13.66 1.39 12.53
N ASP A 201 -14.57 2.09 11.86
CA ASP A 201 -15.25 1.62 10.63
C ASP A 201 -14.31 1.01 9.58
N VAL A 202 -13.11 1.59 9.40
CA VAL A 202 -12.13 1.12 8.40
C VAL A 202 -11.51 -0.22 8.78
N VAL A 203 -11.30 -0.45 10.07
CA VAL A 203 -10.76 -1.71 10.60
C VAL A 203 -11.77 -2.83 10.40
N GLU A 204 -13.04 -2.55 10.72
CA GLU A 204 -14.15 -3.47 10.49
C GLU A 204 -14.33 -3.76 8.99
N ALA A 205 -14.27 -2.73 8.13
CA ALA A 205 -14.34 -2.89 6.69
C ALA A 205 -13.22 -3.79 6.12
N LEU A 206 -11.97 -3.62 6.57
CA LEU A 206 -10.86 -4.49 6.15
C LEU A 206 -10.98 -5.92 6.67
N GLU A 207 -11.46 -6.10 7.91
CA GLU A 207 -11.71 -7.43 8.44
C GLU A 207 -12.73 -8.18 7.58
N HIS A 208 -13.85 -7.53 7.25
CA HIS A 208 -14.87 -8.12 6.38
C HIS A 208 -14.32 -8.44 4.99
N LEU A 209 -13.46 -7.58 4.41
CA LEU A 209 -12.77 -7.88 3.15
C LEU A 209 -11.82 -9.08 3.26
N GLY A 210 -11.08 -9.20 4.36
CA GLY A 210 -10.14 -10.30 4.60
C GLY A 210 -10.81 -11.66 4.84
N ASN A 211 -12.07 -11.66 5.27
CA ASN A 211 -12.84 -12.87 5.55
C ASN A 211 -13.73 -13.33 4.39
N LEU A 212 -13.60 -12.75 3.19
CA LEU A 212 -14.36 -13.18 2.00
C LEU A 212 -13.76 -14.46 1.39
N ASP A 213 -14.49 -15.58 1.51
CA ASP A 213 -14.02 -16.90 1.02
C ASP A 213 -13.97 -17.04 -0.51
N GLN A 214 -14.86 -16.36 -1.25
CA GLN A 214 -14.95 -16.43 -2.70
C GLN A 214 -15.11 -15.03 -3.31
N ILE A 215 -14.08 -14.59 -4.05
CA ILE A 215 -14.07 -13.30 -4.74
C ILE A 215 -14.49 -13.53 -6.20
N GLN A 216 -15.69 -13.10 -6.59
CA GLN A 216 -16.12 -13.15 -8.00
C GLN A 216 -15.84 -11.82 -8.70
N GLN A 217 -15.95 -10.68 -7.99
CA GLN A 217 -15.71 -9.35 -8.54
C GLN A 217 -14.34 -8.79 -8.12
N GLN A 218 -13.26 -9.37 -8.65
CA GLN A 218 -11.88 -9.01 -8.30
C GLN A 218 -11.58 -7.49 -8.36
N ALA A 219 -12.09 -6.79 -9.37
CA ALA A 219 -11.86 -5.36 -9.52
C ALA A 219 -12.48 -4.53 -8.39
N ARG A 220 -13.69 -4.91 -7.94
CA ARG A 220 -14.37 -4.21 -6.85
C ARG A 220 -13.76 -4.52 -5.49
N TYR A 221 -13.37 -5.78 -5.27
CA TYR A 221 -12.56 -6.18 -4.13
C TYR A 221 -11.31 -5.30 -4.02
N GLN A 222 -10.51 -5.24 -5.09
CA GLN A 222 -9.28 -4.44 -5.12
C GLN A 222 -9.53 -2.95 -4.86
N GLN A 223 -10.59 -2.38 -5.44
CA GLN A 223 -10.96 -0.99 -5.23
C GLN A 223 -11.32 -0.70 -3.77
N LEU A 224 -12.14 -1.54 -3.14
CA LEU A 224 -12.54 -1.37 -1.74
C LEU A 224 -11.36 -1.59 -0.79
N THR A 225 -10.53 -2.61 -1.04
CA THR A 225 -9.30 -2.84 -0.26
C THR A 225 -8.35 -1.66 -0.38
N HIS A 226 -8.14 -1.11 -1.58
CA HIS A 226 -7.29 0.07 -1.75
C HIS A 226 -7.86 1.29 -1.00
N TRP A 227 -9.17 1.52 -1.09
CA TRP A 227 -9.82 2.61 -0.36
C TRP A 227 -9.65 2.44 1.16
N ALA A 228 -9.93 1.26 1.69
CA ALA A 228 -9.81 0.98 3.12
C ALA A 228 -8.35 1.12 3.61
N VAL A 229 -7.38 0.56 2.87
CA VAL A 229 -5.95 0.73 3.17
C VAL A 229 -5.54 2.20 3.15
N SER A 230 -6.02 2.99 2.18
CA SER A 230 -5.71 4.41 2.10
C SER A 230 -6.16 5.18 3.35
N LEU A 231 -7.29 4.79 3.96
CA LEU A 231 -7.81 5.43 5.18
C LEU A 231 -7.04 5.03 6.45
N ILE A 232 -6.41 3.86 6.49
CA ILE A 232 -5.53 3.44 7.61
C ILE A 232 -4.16 4.11 7.54
N LEU A 233 -3.62 4.27 6.33
CA LEU A 233 -2.28 4.83 6.15
C LEU A 233 -2.24 6.33 6.49
N PRO A 234 -1.11 6.86 6.98
CA PRO A 234 -0.95 8.28 7.24
C PRO A 234 -0.99 9.11 5.95
N GLU A 235 -1.44 10.37 6.04
CA GLU A 235 -1.58 11.30 4.92
C GLU A 235 -0.29 11.46 4.07
N THR A 236 0.88 11.34 4.70
CA THR A 236 2.18 11.39 4.03
C THR A 236 2.36 10.26 3.01
N LEU A 237 1.91 9.05 3.33
CA LEU A 237 1.94 7.91 2.43
C LEU A 237 0.79 7.98 1.43
N GLN A 238 -0.39 8.49 1.81
CA GLN A 238 -1.52 8.70 0.90
C GLN A 238 -1.19 9.66 -0.25
N ALA A 239 -0.52 10.78 0.03
CA ALA A 239 -0.17 11.79 -0.99
C ALA A 239 0.77 11.25 -2.10
N GLU A 240 1.57 10.23 -1.78
CA GLU A 240 2.39 9.52 -2.77
C GLU A 240 1.60 8.45 -3.55
N ALA A 241 0.54 7.88 -2.95
CA ALA A 241 -0.34 6.90 -3.58
C ALA A 241 -1.36 7.54 -4.55
N ILE A 242 -1.87 8.73 -4.23
CA ILE A 242 -2.95 9.42 -4.97
C ILE A 242 -2.48 9.96 -6.35
N ASN A 243 -1.17 10.08 -6.58
CA ASN A 243 -0.64 10.52 -7.88
C ASN A 243 -0.79 9.47 -9.01
N GLY A 244 -1.42 8.32 -8.74
CA GLY A 244 -1.62 7.24 -9.71
C GLY A 244 -3.06 6.99 -10.18
N GLU A 245 -4.12 7.51 -9.53
CA GLU A 245 -5.47 6.92 -9.70
C GLU A 245 -6.67 7.89 -9.83
N ASN A 246 -6.50 9.20 -10.09
CA ASN A 246 -7.65 10.07 -10.40
C ASN A 246 -7.75 10.39 -11.89
N PRO A 247 -8.60 9.71 -12.70
CA PRO A 247 -8.69 9.93 -14.15
C PRO A 247 -9.16 11.34 -14.54
N PHE A 248 -9.84 12.08 -13.65
CA PHE A 248 -10.37 13.42 -13.93
C PHE A 248 -9.46 14.59 -13.48
N SER A 249 -8.68 14.44 -12.41
CA SER A 249 -7.65 15.46 -12.07
C SER A 249 -6.47 15.37 -13.04
N ASP A 250 -6.19 14.16 -13.54
CA ASP A 250 -5.17 13.90 -14.55
C ASP A 250 -5.43 14.69 -15.83
N ILE A 251 -6.68 14.90 -16.25
CA ILE A 251 -7.00 15.62 -17.48
C ILE A 251 -6.75 17.13 -17.32
N GLN A 252 -7.09 17.74 -16.17
CA GLN A 252 -6.82 19.15 -15.94
C GLN A 252 -5.33 19.45 -15.69
N GLN A 253 -4.61 18.56 -14.99
CA GLN A 253 -3.16 18.64 -14.85
C GLN A 253 -2.46 18.35 -16.19
N LYS A 254 -2.82 17.28 -16.90
CA LYS A 254 -2.31 17.00 -18.26
C LYS A 254 -2.59 18.16 -19.20
N LEU A 255 -3.77 18.78 -19.22
CA LEU A 255 -4.05 19.92 -20.12
C LEU A 255 -3.26 21.18 -19.78
N LYS A 256 -3.02 21.48 -18.48
CA LYS A 256 -2.13 22.58 -18.08
C LYS A 256 -0.65 22.28 -18.33
N GLU A 257 -0.24 21.02 -18.24
CA GLU A 257 1.15 20.57 -18.40
C GLU A 257 1.55 20.31 -19.86
N ILE A 258 0.60 19.94 -20.72
CA ILE A 258 0.75 19.81 -22.18
C ILE A 258 1.18 21.15 -22.78
N GLY A 259 0.70 22.28 -22.25
CA GLY A 259 1.09 23.63 -22.72
C GLY A 259 2.55 24.02 -22.46
N TYR A 260 3.16 23.54 -21.37
CA TYR A 260 4.54 23.91 -20.97
C TYR A 260 5.59 22.83 -21.28
N SER A 261 5.20 21.54 -21.35
CA SER A 261 6.13 20.41 -21.56
C SER A 261 6.27 19.95 -23.01
N LEU A 262 5.26 20.18 -23.88
CA LEU A 262 5.34 19.79 -25.30
C LEU A 262 6.49 20.48 -26.03
N ASN A 263 6.78 21.74 -25.70
CA ASN A 263 7.83 22.50 -26.37
C ASN A 263 9.23 21.91 -26.10
N HIS A 264 9.46 21.33 -24.91
CA HIS A 264 10.69 20.62 -24.55
C HIS A 264 10.71 19.14 -24.95
N TRP A 265 9.54 18.49 -25.04
CA TRP A 265 9.40 17.12 -25.56
C TRP A 265 9.70 17.04 -27.06
N LEU A 266 9.25 18.06 -27.81
CA LEU A 266 9.42 18.19 -29.27
C LEU A 266 10.74 18.85 -29.67
N SER A 267 11.39 19.63 -28.79
CA SER A 267 12.73 20.16 -29.04
C SER A 267 13.77 19.04 -28.96
N ALA A 268 14.23 18.57 -30.12
CA ALA A 268 15.33 17.64 -30.26
C ALA A 268 16.67 18.40 -30.08
N ASP A 269 17.10 18.61 -28.84
CA ASP A 269 18.52 18.88 -28.61
C ASP A 269 19.28 17.58 -28.88
N GLU A 270 19.84 17.45 -30.09
CA GLU A 270 20.57 16.27 -30.56
C GLU A 270 21.69 15.84 -29.61
N TYR A 271 22.20 16.72 -28.76
CA TYR A 271 23.33 16.40 -27.89
C TYR A 271 22.92 16.00 -26.46
N ARG A 272 21.64 16.10 -26.08
CA ARG A 272 21.15 15.86 -24.71
C ARG A 272 20.63 14.44 -24.50
N ILE A 273 20.94 13.83 -23.35
CA ILE A 273 20.27 12.60 -22.91
C ILE A 273 18.85 12.96 -22.42
N PRO A 274 17.78 12.38 -22.97
CA PRO A 274 16.41 12.69 -22.57
C PRO A 274 16.18 12.50 -21.06
N TYR A 275 15.76 13.58 -20.38
CA TYR A 275 15.36 13.54 -18.97
C TYR A 275 14.17 14.46 -18.77
N TYR A 276 13.03 13.88 -18.42
CA TYR A 276 11.77 14.58 -18.21
C TYR A 276 11.41 14.50 -16.73
N LYS A 277 11.73 15.58 -16.01
CA LYS A 277 11.55 15.68 -14.56
C LYS A 277 10.16 15.25 -14.12
N ASN A 278 9.11 15.74 -14.77
CA ASN A 278 7.74 15.42 -14.42
C ASN A 278 7.47 13.90 -14.51
N ILE A 279 7.86 13.26 -15.61
CA ILE A 279 7.63 11.81 -15.83
C ILE A 279 8.37 10.97 -14.77
N VAL A 280 9.62 11.35 -14.45
CA VAL A 280 10.46 10.63 -13.48
C VAL A 280 9.98 10.85 -12.04
N GLU A 281 9.49 12.05 -11.70
CA GLU A 281 8.99 12.36 -10.36
C GLU A 281 7.59 11.79 -10.07
N THR A 282 6.75 11.66 -11.10
CA THR A 282 5.42 11.03 -11.02
C THR A 282 5.46 9.50 -11.15
N ALA A 283 6.61 8.91 -11.44
CA ALA A 283 6.75 7.46 -11.50
C ALA A 283 6.46 6.84 -10.11
N PRO A 284 5.86 5.64 -10.04
CA PRO A 284 5.67 4.93 -8.77
C PRO A 284 7.00 4.77 -8.02
N LYS A 285 6.98 4.82 -6.70
CA LYS A 285 8.18 4.70 -5.85
C LYS A 285 7.98 3.61 -4.83
N LEU A 286 9.04 2.86 -4.56
CA LEU A 286 9.03 1.87 -3.48
C LEU A 286 8.92 2.58 -2.13
N LEU A 287 8.18 1.96 -1.20
CA LEU A 287 8.07 2.47 0.17
C LEU A 287 9.40 2.39 0.89
N ASN A 288 9.75 3.47 1.59
CA ASN A 288 10.91 3.48 2.46
C ASN A 288 10.59 2.75 3.77
N ASN A 289 11.33 1.68 4.06
CA ASN A 289 11.11 0.91 5.29
C ASN A 289 11.31 1.73 6.57
N GLN A 290 12.20 2.74 6.57
CA GLN A 290 12.40 3.61 7.73
C GLN A 290 11.16 4.46 8.05
N GLU A 291 10.48 4.94 7.01
CA GLU A 291 9.24 5.71 7.17
C GLU A 291 8.11 4.81 7.68
N ILE A 292 7.98 3.60 7.13
CA ILE A 292 7.02 2.59 7.61
C ILE A 292 7.23 2.32 9.11
N VAL A 293 8.45 1.98 9.51
CA VAL A 293 8.79 1.68 10.91
C VAL A 293 8.48 2.87 11.81
N MET A 294 8.85 4.09 11.39
CA MET A 294 8.56 5.31 12.15
C MET A 294 7.05 5.51 12.36
N HIS A 295 6.23 5.28 11.32
CA HIS A 295 4.78 5.43 11.43
C HIS A 295 4.15 4.33 12.27
N LEU A 296 4.58 3.08 12.10
CA LEU A 296 4.13 1.95 12.92
C LEU A 296 4.48 2.15 14.39
N ASP A 297 5.68 2.63 14.72
CA ASP A 297 6.09 2.93 16.10
C ASP A 297 5.27 4.05 16.74
N ARG A 298 4.71 4.97 15.93
CA ARG A 298 3.85 6.08 16.40
C ARG A 298 2.37 5.72 16.44
N HIS A 299 1.96 4.57 15.91
CA HIS A 299 0.56 4.19 15.80
C HIS A 299 0.00 3.72 17.15
N LYS A 300 -0.58 4.65 17.92
CA LYS A 300 -0.94 4.45 19.34
C LYS A 300 -1.86 3.24 19.58
N VAL A 301 -2.95 3.11 18.82
CA VAL A 301 -3.96 2.07 19.06
C VAL A 301 -3.37 0.67 18.82
N ALA A 302 -2.71 0.48 17.68
CA ALA A 302 -2.06 -0.79 17.35
C ALA A 302 -0.89 -1.14 18.30
N ASN A 303 -0.09 -0.16 18.76
CA ASN A 303 0.94 -0.44 19.77
C ASN A 303 0.35 -0.75 21.14
N HIS A 304 -0.77 -0.13 21.52
CA HIS A 304 -1.49 -0.50 22.74
C HIS A 304 -2.01 -1.95 22.65
N ALA A 305 -2.58 -2.34 21.51
CA ALA A 305 -3.00 -3.71 21.24
C ALA A 305 -1.84 -4.72 21.26
N LEU A 306 -0.67 -4.33 20.74
CA LEU A 306 0.54 -5.15 20.86
C LEU A 306 0.99 -5.26 22.33
N GLN A 307 0.89 -4.17 23.10
CA GLN A 307 1.23 -4.18 24.52
C GLN A 307 0.28 -5.04 25.33
N THR A 308 -1.02 -5.11 25.04
CA THR A 308 -1.95 -5.99 25.76
C THR A 308 -1.58 -7.47 25.56
N ILE A 309 -1.20 -7.87 24.35
CA ILE A 309 -0.71 -9.23 24.06
C ILE A 309 0.51 -9.58 24.94
N PHE A 310 1.39 -8.60 25.20
CA PHE A 310 2.61 -8.81 26.00
C PHE A 310 2.44 -8.56 27.51
N SER A 311 1.46 -7.75 27.94
CA SER A 311 1.35 -7.29 29.33
C SER A 311 0.64 -8.28 30.24
N ASP A 312 -0.23 -9.13 29.69
CA ASP A 312 -1.11 -9.98 30.50
C ASP A 312 -0.40 -11.15 31.21
N ARG A 313 0.85 -11.45 30.88
CA ARG A 313 1.52 -12.68 31.36
C ARG A 313 3.03 -12.50 31.46
N ASP A 314 3.47 -11.95 32.60
CA ASP A 314 4.80 -12.05 33.21
C ASP A 314 5.95 -12.46 32.25
N LEU A 315 6.10 -11.73 31.13
CA LEU A 315 7.24 -11.89 30.26
C LEU A 315 8.43 -11.39 31.06
N LYS A 316 9.11 -12.30 31.75
CA LYS A 316 10.44 -12.10 32.31
C LYS A 316 11.44 -11.99 31.16
N LEU A 317 11.24 -10.97 30.32
CA LEU A 317 12.26 -10.46 29.44
C LEU A 317 13.47 -10.13 30.30
N VAL A 318 14.63 -10.56 29.83
CA VAL A 318 15.94 -10.33 30.42
C VAL A 318 16.00 -8.94 31.05
N SER A 319 16.48 -8.85 32.30
CA SER A 319 16.63 -7.61 33.05
C SER A 319 17.19 -6.48 32.17
N GLY A 320 16.43 -5.39 32.02
CA GLY A 320 16.84 -4.18 31.29
C GLY A 320 16.12 -3.90 29.95
N VAL A 321 15.05 -4.63 29.63
CA VAL A 321 14.17 -4.33 28.48
C VAL A 321 12.92 -3.60 28.98
N ASN A 322 12.72 -2.34 28.59
CA ASN A 322 11.53 -1.54 28.96
C ASN A 322 10.38 -1.81 27.98
N ALA A 323 9.13 -1.76 28.45
CA ALA A 323 7.92 -1.90 27.61
C ALA A 323 7.86 -0.94 26.38
N SER A 324 8.65 0.14 26.38
CA SER A 324 8.83 1.05 25.25
C SER A 324 9.59 0.46 24.05
N SER A 325 10.16 -0.75 24.14
CA SER A 325 10.89 -1.39 23.03
C SER A 325 10.07 -2.40 22.22
N HIS A 326 8.86 -2.77 22.65
CA HIS A 326 7.96 -3.67 21.93
C HIS A 326 7.04 -2.86 21.01
N SER A 327 7.59 -2.38 19.90
CA SER A 327 6.84 -1.59 18.94
C SER A 327 6.40 -2.41 17.73
N LEU A 328 5.34 -1.95 17.07
CA LEU A 328 4.87 -2.57 15.85
C LEU A 328 5.90 -2.45 14.71
N GLY A 329 6.75 -1.42 14.71
CA GLY A 329 7.87 -1.32 13.78
C GLY A 329 8.95 -2.38 14.02
N PHE A 330 9.17 -2.83 15.26
CA PHE A 330 10.03 -3.99 15.53
C PHE A 330 9.44 -5.27 14.90
N ILE A 331 8.17 -5.55 15.17
CA ILE A 331 7.44 -6.70 14.57
C ILE A 331 7.50 -6.63 13.04
N TRP A 332 7.32 -5.45 12.47
CA TRP A 332 7.41 -5.21 11.02
C TRP A 332 8.77 -5.55 10.40
N ASN A 333 9.86 -5.20 11.06
CA ASN A 333 11.18 -5.58 10.55
C ASN A 333 11.42 -7.09 10.72
N TYR A 334 11.00 -7.65 11.86
CA TYR A 334 11.28 -9.04 12.16
C TYR A 334 10.42 -10.01 11.33
N LEU A 335 9.18 -9.64 10.98
CA LEU A 335 8.34 -10.42 10.07
C LEU A 335 8.94 -10.51 8.66
N GLN A 336 9.67 -9.49 8.22
CA GLN A 336 10.37 -9.50 6.92
C GLN A 336 11.57 -10.44 6.92
N ILE A 337 12.12 -10.76 8.09
CA ILE A 337 13.28 -11.63 8.28
C ILE A 337 12.85 -13.08 8.51
N ASN A 338 11.84 -13.29 9.35
CA ASN A 338 11.35 -14.61 9.72
C ASN A 338 9.81 -14.61 9.75
N PRO A 339 9.13 -15.32 8.82
CA PRO A 339 7.68 -15.36 8.77
C PRO A 339 7.05 -16.11 9.95
N LEU A 340 7.81 -16.91 10.71
CA LEU A 340 7.32 -17.59 11.92
C LEU A 340 6.89 -16.61 13.02
N VAL A 341 7.30 -15.35 12.91
CA VAL A 341 6.85 -14.26 13.78
C VAL A 341 5.33 -14.08 13.70
N LEU A 342 4.73 -14.34 12.54
CA LEU A 342 3.27 -14.30 12.37
C LEU A 342 2.60 -15.40 13.20
N ASP A 343 3.15 -16.62 13.20
CA ASP A 343 2.62 -17.74 13.97
C ASP A 343 2.78 -17.47 15.47
N ALA A 344 3.95 -16.99 15.90
CA ALA A 344 4.17 -16.63 17.29
C ALA A 344 3.24 -15.51 17.76
N LEU A 345 2.93 -14.53 16.91
CA LEU A 345 2.00 -13.46 17.22
C LEU A 345 0.57 -13.99 17.41
N VAL A 346 0.10 -14.90 16.55
CA VAL A 346 -1.21 -15.56 16.69
C VAL A 346 -1.28 -16.42 17.95
N THR A 347 -0.23 -17.22 18.22
CA THR A 347 -0.18 -18.05 19.43
C THR A 347 -0.13 -17.18 20.69
N ALA A 348 0.63 -16.09 20.67
CA ALA A 348 0.70 -15.14 21.77
C ALA A 348 -0.64 -14.44 22.03
N SER A 349 -1.35 -13.99 20.99
CA SER A 349 -2.67 -13.36 21.14
C SER A 349 -3.72 -14.31 21.69
N ASN A 350 -3.55 -15.62 21.50
CA ASN A 350 -4.42 -16.65 22.07
C ASN A 350 -4.02 -17.06 23.51
N GLY A 351 -3.05 -16.38 24.12
CA GLY A 351 -2.67 -16.56 25.52
C GLY A 351 -1.36 -17.33 25.75
N GLU A 352 -0.59 -17.66 24.71
CA GLU A 352 0.69 -18.37 24.85
C GLU A 352 1.88 -17.47 24.43
N PRO A 353 2.27 -16.48 25.25
CA PRO A 353 3.30 -15.49 24.89
C PRO A 353 4.70 -16.09 24.74
N GLU A 354 4.92 -17.28 25.31
CA GLU A 354 6.19 -18.01 25.24
C GLU A 354 6.53 -18.49 23.81
N ALA A 355 5.57 -18.45 22.88
CA ALA A 355 5.77 -18.81 21.47
C ALA A 355 6.90 -18.01 20.81
N PHE A 356 7.15 -16.78 21.25
CA PHE A 356 8.26 -15.96 20.76
C PHE A 356 9.66 -16.49 21.17
N TYR A 357 9.77 -17.30 22.23
CA TYR A 357 11.04 -17.90 22.67
C TYR A 357 11.36 -19.22 21.97
N ASN A 358 10.34 -19.94 21.48
CA ASN A 358 10.49 -21.28 20.90
C ASN A 358 10.73 -21.30 19.38
N LEU A 359 10.96 -20.14 18.77
CA LEU A 359 11.11 -20.01 17.32
C LEU A 359 12.36 -20.73 16.74
N LYS A 360 13.44 -20.87 17.52
CA LYS A 360 14.61 -21.73 17.20
C LYS A 360 15.31 -22.22 18.47
N GLN A 361 15.66 -23.50 18.50
CA GLN A 361 16.44 -24.14 19.58
C GLN A 361 17.81 -24.57 19.05
N ILE A 362 18.87 -24.39 19.86
CA ILE A 362 20.19 -24.97 19.58
C ILE A 362 20.31 -26.29 20.37
N PRO A 363 20.64 -27.42 19.72
CA PRO A 363 20.90 -28.68 20.40
C PRO A 363 22.12 -28.56 21.30
N ALA A 364 22.05 -29.07 22.54
CA ALA A 364 23.16 -29.04 23.50
C ALA A 364 23.92 -30.38 23.74
N PRO A 365 24.12 -31.30 22.77
CA PRO A 365 24.94 -32.47 23.05
C PRO A 365 26.43 -32.07 23.02
N ASN A 366 27.02 -31.93 24.23
CA ASN A 366 28.40 -31.55 24.58
C ASN A 366 28.64 -30.03 24.72
N PHE A 367 28.32 -29.50 25.90
CA PHE A 367 28.51 -28.10 26.30
C PHE A 367 29.99 -27.69 26.36
N ASP A 368 30.58 -27.33 25.23
CA ASP A 368 31.77 -26.48 25.19
C ASP A 368 31.32 -25.01 25.14
N HIS A 369 31.59 -24.27 26.21
CA HIS A 369 31.21 -22.86 26.34
C HIS A 369 31.77 -22.01 25.19
N GLN A 370 32.95 -22.36 24.67
CA GLN A 370 33.60 -21.62 23.60
C GLN A 370 32.96 -21.92 22.23
N ALA A 371 32.66 -23.18 21.94
CA ALA A 371 31.90 -23.56 20.73
C ALA A 371 30.48 -22.98 20.72
N ALA A 372 29.78 -23.00 21.86
CA ALA A 372 28.44 -22.41 22.00
C ALA A 372 28.46 -20.89 21.78
N LEU A 373 29.46 -20.20 22.33
CA LEU A 373 29.66 -18.76 22.15
C LEU A 373 30.00 -18.41 20.69
N LEU A 374 30.82 -19.22 20.00
CA LEU A 374 31.10 -19.06 18.58
C LEU A 374 29.86 -19.25 17.70
N GLN A 375 29.06 -20.28 17.98
CA GLN A 375 27.82 -20.54 17.25
C GLN A 375 26.78 -19.42 17.47
N LEU A 376 26.60 -18.99 18.72
CA LEU A 376 25.67 -17.92 19.07
C LEU A 376 26.13 -16.57 18.49
N SER A 377 27.41 -16.22 18.58
CA SER A 377 27.94 -14.98 18.01
C SER A 377 27.82 -14.94 16.48
N SER A 378 28.07 -16.06 15.80
CA SER A 378 27.84 -16.21 14.35
C SER A 378 26.37 -16.00 13.99
N TYR A 379 25.45 -16.60 14.76
CA TYR A 379 24.02 -16.42 14.56
C TYR A 379 23.56 -14.98 14.83
N LEU A 380 24.02 -14.36 15.92
CA LEU A 380 23.74 -12.97 16.28
C LEU A 380 24.23 -12.00 15.21
N ALA A 381 25.44 -12.23 14.64
CA ALA A 381 25.95 -11.43 13.55
C ALA A 381 25.03 -11.49 12.32
N LYS A 382 24.55 -12.69 11.95
CA LYS A 382 23.61 -12.87 10.83
C LYS A 382 22.28 -12.15 11.08
N GLN A 383 21.75 -12.25 12.30
CA GLN A 383 20.52 -11.55 12.71
C GLN A 383 20.71 -10.02 12.71
N GLN A 384 21.85 -9.52 13.19
CA GLN A 384 22.18 -8.09 13.15
C GLN A 384 22.24 -7.57 11.71
N VAL A 385 22.98 -8.27 10.85
CA VAL A 385 23.10 -7.89 9.44
C VAL A 385 21.73 -7.92 8.77
N ALA A 386 20.93 -8.96 9.01
CA ALA A 386 19.58 -9.03 8.49
C ALA A 386 18.74 -7.82 8.93
N TYR A 387 18.74 -7.51 10.23
CA TYR A 387 18.01 -6.36 10.73
C TYR A 387 18.48 -5.03 10.11
N ASN A 388 19.80 -4.81 10.02
CA ASN A 388 20.39 -3.60 9.47
C ASN A 388 20.01 -3.41 7.99
N LEU A 389 20.02 -4.50 7.21
CA LEU A 389 19.63 -4.52 5.81
C LEU A 389 18.13 -4.26 5.63
N THR A 390 17.26 -4.87 6.45
CA THR A 390 15.81 -4.62 6.40
C THR A 390 15.51 -3.16 6.70
N GLN A 391 16.16 -2.56 7.69
CA GLN A 391 16.07 -1.13 7.99
C GLN A 391 16.53 -0.21 6.85
N GLN A 392 17.32 -0.72 5.92
CA GLN A 392 17.76 -0.01 4.72
C GLN A 392 16.83 -0.26 3.52
N GLY A 393 15.79 -1.09 3.68
CA GLY A 393 14.81 -1.41 2.66
C GLY A 393 15.10 -2.68 1.86
N HIS A 394 16.11 -3.46 2.25
CA HIS A 394 16.44 -4.73 1.61
C HIS A 394 15.53 -5.86 2.05
N SER A 395 15.23 -6.75 1.11
CA SER A 395 14.52 -7.99 1.35
C SER A 395 15.47 -9.12 1.70
N ILE A 396 15.11 -9.98 2.67
CA ILE A 396 16.04 -10.92 3.28
C ILE A 396 15.38 -12.28 3.50
N GLU A 397 16.08 -13.33 3.13
CA GLU A 397 15.68 -14.71 3.40
C GLU A 397 16.85 -15.49 4.02
N PHE A 398 16.56 -16.23 5.09
CA PHE A 398 17.54 -17.11 5.74
C PHE A 398 17.56 -18.48 5.06
N VAL A 399 18.75 -19.00 4.80
CA VAL A 399 18.90 -20.36 4.26
C VAL A 399 19.04 -21.35 5.43
N GLU A 400 18.04 -22.21 5.61
CA GLU A 400 18.00 -23.16 6.75
C GLU A 400 19.18 -24.15 6.77
N HIS A 401 19.83 -24.37 5.62
CA HIS A 401 21.00 -25.26 5.46
C HIS A 401 22.21 -24.53 4.86
N ALA A 402 22.59 -23.37 5.44
CA ALA A 402 23.70 -22.53 4.97
C ALA A 402 25.03 -23.29 4.71
N HIS A 403 25.27 -24.37 5.45
CA HIS A 403 26.46 -25.22 5.29
C HIS A 403 26.47 -26.06 4.00
N LEU A 404 25.29 -26.36 3.43
CA LEU A 404 25.17 -27.06 2.13
C LEU A 404 25.11 -26.08 0.96
N ALA A 405 24.59 -24.86 1.19
CA ALA A 405 24.42 -23.84 0.14
C ALA A 405 25.67 -22.99 -0.11
N GLY A 406 26.58 -22.89 0.86
CA GLY A 406 27.80 -22.07 0.75
C GLY A 406 27.60 -20.57 1.00
N PHE A 407 26.38 -20.14 1.34
CA PHE A 407 26.01 -18.76 1.72
C PHE A 407 24.96 -18.79 2.84
N ASP A 408 24.83 -17.66 3.57
CA ASP A 408 24.02 -17.57 4.79
C ASP A 408 22.64 -16.93 4.56
N LEU A 409 22.58 -15.91 3.70
CA LEU A 409 21.42 -15.06 3.46
C LEU A 409 21.19 -14.92 1.96
N ILE A 410 19.94 -14.72 1.55
CA ILE A 410 19.59 -14.18 0.24
C ILE A 410 19.11 -12.76 0.46
N VAL A 411 19.79 -11.78 -0.12
CA VAL A 411 19.46 -10.35 0.00
C VAL A 411 19.09 -9.83 -1.38
N ASP A 412 17.83 -9.42 -1.55
CA ASP A 412 17.28 -8.97 -2.85
C ASP A 412 17.56 -9.95 -4.01
N GLY A 413 17.46 -11.26 -3.72
CA GLY A 413 17.74 -12.33 -4.69
C GLY A 413 19.22 -12.67 -4.86
N THR A 414 20.13 -11.98 -4.17
CA THR A 414 21.58 -12.22 -4.24
C THR A 414 22.06 -13.07 -3.06
N PRO A 415 22.78 -14.18 -3.29
CA PRO A 415 23.36 -14.98 -2.21
C PRO A 415 24.51 -14.26 -1.52
N MET A 416 24.45 -14.19 -0.19
CA MET A 416 25.41 -13.49 0.65
C MET A 416 25.86 -14.33 1.84
N GLN A 417 27.13 -14.22 2.20
CA GLN A 417 27.70 -14.80 3.41
C GLN A 417 28.00 -13.70 4.43
N VAL A 418 27.73 -13.96 5.71
CA VAL A 418 28.04 -13.03 6.78
C VAL A 418 29.25 -13.53 7.55
N LYS A 419 30.30 -12.71 7.62
CA LYS A 419 31.50 -13.01 8.41
C LYS A 419 31.79 -11.87 9.37
N CYS A 420 31.63 -12.14 10.66
CA CYS A 420 32.01 -11.24 11.75
C CYS A 420 33.30 -11.75 12.39
N SER A 421 34.44 -11.15 12.05
CA SER A 421 35.77 -11.58 12.51
C SER A 421 36.76 -10.41 12.56
N LEU A 422 37.91 -10.62 13.19
CA LEU A 422 39.08 -9.74 13.12
C LEU A 422 40.14 -10.27 12.13
N GLU A 423 39.99 -11.50 11.65
CA GLU A 423 40.97 -12.18 10.80
C GLU A 423 40.77 -11.87 9.31
N ARG A 424 41.59 -10.94 8.79
CA ARG A 424 41.56 -10.49 7.39
C ARG A 424 41.75 -11.62 6.37
N GLU A 425 42.70 -12.52 6.63
CA GLU A 425 43.12 -13.56 5.68
C GLU A 425 41.96 -14.50 5.29
N ILE A 426 41.08 -14.83 6.24
CA ILE A 426 39.91 -15.68 6.01
C ILE A 426 38.94 -15.05 5.01
N ILE A 427 38.76 -13.72 5.08
CA ILE A 427 37.85 -12.98 4.20
C ILE A 427 38.45 -12.85 2.81
N GLU A 428 39.74 -12.51 2.72
CA GLU A 428 40.42 -12.39 1.43
C GLU A 428 40.46 -13.73 0.67
N ASN A 429 40.74 -14.82 1.37
CA ASN A 429 40.76 -16.17 0.78
C ASN A 429 39.36 -16.58 0.30
N PHE A 430 38.31 -16.22 1.04
CA PHE A 430 36.94 -16.48 0.61
C PHE A 430 36.57 -15.62 -0.60
N ALA A 431 36.87 -14.33 -0.59
CA ALA A 431 36.56 -13.41 -1.69
C ALA A 431 37.25 -13.84 -3.00
N LYS A 432 38.46 -14.39 -2.92
CA LYS A 432 39.20 -14.93 -4.08
C LYS A 432 38.64 -16.26 -4.57
N SER A 433 38.22 -17.15 -3.66
CA SER A 433 37.70 -18.47 -4.02
C SER A 433 36.24 -18.45 -4.50
N HIS A 434 35.42 -17.52 -4.00
CA HIS A 434 33.99 -17.42 -4.29
C HIS A 434 33.64 -15.99 -4.76
N PRO A 435 34.09 -15.56 -5.95
CA PRO A 435 33.85 -14.19 -6.43
C PRO A 435 32.38 -13.88 -6.75
N HIS A 436 31.54 -14.93 -6.86
CA HIS A 436 30.12 -14.86 -7.18
C HIS A 436 29.21 -14.77 -5.93
N ILE A 437 29.77 -14.96 -4.72
CA ILE A 437 29.04 -14.84 -3.45
C ILE A 437 29.46 -13.53 -2.78
N ALA A 438 28.49 -12.70 -2.42
CA ALA A 438 28.77 -11.46 -1.69
C ALA A 438 29.13 -11.78 -0.24
N ILE A 439 30.07 -11.04 0.35
CA ILE A 439 30.44 -11.20 1.75
C ILE A 439 30.12 -9.90 2.48
N ILE A 440 29.34 -10.00 3.55
CA ILE A 440 29.09 -8.91 4.49
C ILE A 440 30.06 -9.04 5.67
N VAL A 441 30.79 -7.96 5.95
CA VAL A 441 31.84 -7.90 6.98
C VAL A 441 31.56 -6.80 8.00
N ASN A 442 32.10 -6.97 9.21
CA ASN A 442 32.03 -5.99 10.29
C ASN A 442 32.88 -4.75 10.01
N ILE A 443 32.57 -3.65 10.71
CA ILE A 443 33.20 -2.33 10.53
C ILE A 443 34.73 -2.37 10.66
N GLU A 444 35.26 -3.25 11.51
CA GLU A 444 36.71 -3.38 11.72
C GLU A 444 37.46 -3.86 10.46
N LEU A 445 36.76 -4.44 9.48
CA LEU A 445 37.30 -4.91 8.19
C LEU A 445 36.71 -4.16 6.99
N ALA A 446 36.16 -2.95 7.21
CA ALA A 446 35.50 -2.18 6.16
C ALA A 446 36.41 -1.76 5.00
N ASP A 447 37.72 -1.67 5.21
CA ASP A 447 38.70 -1.30 4.19
C ASP A 447 38.83 -2.34 3.05
N LEU A 448 38.39 -3.58 3.29
CA LEU A 448 38.37 -4.64 2.28
C LEU A 448 37.34 -4.39 1.17
N GLN A 449 36.30 -3.60 1.43
CA GLN A 449 35.28 -3.25 0.42
C GLN A 449 35.86 -2.47 -0.76
N GLU A 450 36.92 -1.68 -0.55
CA GLU A 450 37.61 -0.95 -1.63
C GLU A 450 38.45 -1.87 -2.52
N HIS A 451 38.91 -2.99 -1.97
CA HIS A 451 39.82 -3.92 -2.64
C HIS A 451 39.08 -5.02 -3.40
N TYR A 452 37.92 -5.45 -2.91
CA TYR A 452 37.16 -6.57 -3.46
C TYR A 452 35.71 -6.17 -3.80
N PRO A 453 35.27 -6.31 -5.08
CA PRO A 453 33.90 -5.98 -5.47
C PRO A 453 32.82 -6.77 -4.73
N SER A 454 33.11 -8.03 -4.36
CA SER A 454 32.20 -8.94 -3.64
C SER A 454 32.08 -8.64 -2.14
N VAL A 455 32.89 -7.74 -1.58
CA VAL A 455 32.86 -7.41 -0.15
C VAL A 455 31.99 -6.17 0.10
N PHE A 456 31.14 -6.27 1.11
CA PHE A 456 30.25 -5.23 1.61
C PHE A 456 30.49 -5.05 3.12
N ALA A 457 30.75 -3.83 3.56
CA ALA A 457 30.95 -3.52 4.96
C ALA A 457 29.64 -3.07 5.62
N ASP A 458 29.32 -3.68 6.75
CA ASP A 458 28.27 -3.20 7.65
C ASP A 458 28.87 -2.33 8.75
N LEU A 459 28.64 -1.02 8.59
CA LEU A 459 29.14 0.00 9.50
C LEU A 459 28.42 -0.02 10.86
N ALA A 460 27.29 -0.71 10.98
CA ALA A 460 26.58 -0.92 12.23
C ALA A 460 26.88 -2.30 12.86
N LEU A 461 27.65 -3.16 12.19
CA LEU A 461 28.11 -4.44 12.72
C LEU A 461 29.52 -4.27 13.32
N SER A 462 29.65 -4.50 14.63
CA SER A 462 30.94 -4.57 15.32
C SER A 462 31.14 -5.95 15.95
N TYR A 463 32.35 -6.49 15.79
CA TYR A 463 32.72 -7.77 16.39
C TYR A 463 32.58 -7.76 17.92
N GLU A 464 33.06 -6.70 18.57
CA GLU A 464 33.00 -6.56 20.03
C GLU A 464 31.56 -6.56 20.56
N SER A 465 30.67 -5.83 19.89
CA SER A 465 29.26 -5.73 20.29
C SER A 465 28.54 -7.07 20.20
N VAL A 466 28.79 -7.82 19.12
CA VAL A 466 28.22 -9.15 18.92
C VAL A 466 28.72 -10.13 19.98
N GLN A 467 30.02 -10.13 20.27
CA GLN A 467 30.61 -11.01 21.29
C GLN A 467 30.05 -10.72 22.70
N ARG A 468 29.96 -9.44 23.07
CA ARG A 468 29.38 -9.03 24.36
C ARG A 468 27.91 -9.47 24.48
N THR A 469 27.14 -9.32 23.42
CA THR A 469 25.73 -9.74 23.39
C THR A 469 25.61 -11.26 23.52
N ALA A 470 26.46 -12.03 22.84
CA ALA A 470 26.50 -13.50 22.95
C ALA A 470 26.80 -13.95 24.39
N GLN A 471 27.80 -13.35 25.02
CA GLN A 471 28.19 -13.66 26.41
C GLN A 471 27.04 -13.37 27.40
N ASN A 472 26.40 -12.21 27.27
CA ASN A 472 25.27 -11.84 28.13
C ASN A 472 24.06 -12.79 27.95
N SER A 473 23.78 -13.21 26.71
CA SER A 473 22.70 -14.15 26.42
C SER A 473 22.97 -15.54 27.02
N LEU A 474 24.22 -16.00 27.02
CA LEU A 474 24.61 -17.28 27.63
C LEU A 474 24.63 -17.24 29.17
N GLN A 475 24.91 -16.08 29.77
CA GLN A 475 24.90 -15.91 31.23
C GLN A 475 23.48 -15.76 31.80
N GLY A 476 22.51 -15.33 30.98
CA GLY A 476 21.12 -15.07 31.40
C GLY A 476 20.15 -16.27 31.29
N SER A 477 20.54 -17.38 30.65
CA SER A 477 19.70 -18.58 30.54
C SER A 477 19.79 -19.42 31.82
N GLY A 478 18.76 -19.36 32.66
CA GLY A 478 18.58 -20.33 33.74
C GLY A 478 18.61 -21.75 33.18
N HIS A 479 19.39 -22.64 33.79
CA HIS A 479 19.54 -24.03 33.36
C HIS A 479 18.19 -24.77 33.41
N VAL A 480 17.56 -24.98 32.25
CA VAL A 480 16.48 -25.96 32.09
C VAL A 480 16.64 -26.63 30.73
N ASP A 481 16.97 -27.94 30.79
CA ASP A 481 16.95 -28.98 29.74
C ASP A 481 17.90 -28.89 28.51
N ASP A 482 18.03 -30.02 27.80
CA ASP A 482 19.02 -30.40 26.75
C ASP A 482 19.14 -29.47 25.50
N TYR A 483 18.53 -28.28 25.54
CA TYR A 483 18.50 -27.31 24.46
C TYR A 483 18.67 -25.89 25.00
N LEU A 484 19.51 -25.09 24.35
CA LEU A 484 19.56 -23.65 24.61
C LEU A 484 18.53 -22.97 23.68
N PRO A 485 17.41 -22.42 24.19
CA PRO A 485 16.53 -21.63 23.33
C PRO A 485 17.34 -20.43 22.83
N VAL A 486 17.34 -20.17 21.52
CA VAL A 486 17.85 -18.89 21.03
C VAL A 486 16.68 -17.93 21.18
N PRO A 487 16.71 -17.00 22.15
CA PRO A 487 15.60 -16.09 22.32
C PRO A 487 15.62 -15.11 21.14
N LEU A 488 14.93 -15.46 20.05
CA LEU A 488 14.98 -14.72 18.79
C LEU A 488 14.51 -13.28 18.98
N MET A 489 13.50 -13.06 19.84
CA MET A 489 13.11 -11.73 20.25
C MET A 489 14.18 -11.01 21.05
N ASN A 490 14.81 -11.63 22.07
CA ASN A 490 15.89 -10.97 22.82
C ASN A 490 17.11 -10.65 21.94
N THR A 491 17.40 -11.54 20.98
CA THR A 491 18.41 -11.35 19.94
C THR A 491 18.04 -10.17 19.06
N GLY A 492 16.82 -10.14 18.52
CA GLY A 492 16.30 -9.03 17.72
C GLY A 492 16.27 -7.71 18.49
N PHE A 493 15.96 -7.71 19.78
CA PHE A 493 15.98 -6.53 20.63
C PHE A 493 17.39 -6.03 20.93
N ALA A 494 18.32 -6.94 21.23
CA ALA A 494 19.73 -6.56 21.40
C ALA A 494 20.27 -5.92 20.11
N VAL A 495 19.90 -6.52 18.97
CA VAL A 495 20.21 -6.02 17.63
C VAL A 495 19.62 -4.64 17.37
N TYR A 496 18.33 -4.47 17.68
CA TYR A 496 17.61 -3.20 17.56
C TYR A 496 18.24 -2.09 18.41
N ARG A 497 18.50 -2.38 19.69
CA ARG A 497 19.14 -1.43 20.62
C ARG A 497 20.54 -1.04 20.14
N ASN A 498 21.35 -2.01 19.72
CA ASN A 498 22.71 -1.76 19.24
C ASN A 498 22.70 -0.89 17.98
N PHE A 499 21.77 -1.14 17.05
CA PHE A 499 21.64 -0.33 15.83
C PHE A 499 21.28 1.14 16.15
N HIS A 500 20.28 1.35 17.00
CA HIS A 500 19.84 2.71 17.37
C HIS A 500 20.90 3.47 18.19
N THR A 501 21.55 2.82 19.15
CA THR A 501 22.62 3.44 19.95
C THR A 501 23.84 3.82 19.10
N THR A 502 24.26 2.95 18.17
CA THR A 502 25.38 3.21 17.26
C THR A 502 25.09 4.39 16.32
N ARG A 503 23.86 4.51 15.81
CA ARG A 503 23.43 5.66 14.98
C ARG A 503 23.48 6.99 15.75
N HIS A 504 23.14 6.98 17.04
CA HIS A 504 23.23 8.16 17.91
C HIS A 504 24.69 8.56 18.22
N GLN A 505 25.59 7.60 18.41
CA GLN A 505 27.01 7.89 18.63
C GLN A 505 27.72 8.44 17.39
N LEU A 506 27.32 8.00 16.19
CA LEU A 506 27.80 8.54 14.91
C LEU A 506 27.30 9.97 14.64
N SER A 507 26.22 10.41 15.30
CA SER A 507 25.64 11.74 15.14
C SER A 507 26.07 12.74 16.23
N ILE A 508 26.80 12.31 17.26
CA ILE A 508 27.30 13.18 18.35
C ILE A 508 28.82 12.99 18.52
N ARG A 509 29.62 13.69 17.70
CA ARG A 509 30.98 14.11 18.06
C ARG A 509 31.20 15.57 17.64
N PRO A 510 30.95 16.55 18.52
CA PRO A 510 31.25 17.96 18.25
C PRO A 510 32.73 18.33 18.39
N ASP A 511 33.59 17.41 18.84
CA ASP A 511 34.91 17.80 19.36
C ASP A 511 36.07 17.00 18.76
N TRP A 512 36.49 17.40 17.54
CA TRP A 512 37.76 17.00 16.92
C TRP A 512 38.40 18.22 16.24
N GLN A 513 38.92 19.15 17.05
CA GLN A 513 40.01 20.02 16.61
C GLN A 513 41.31 19.19 16.57
N TYR A 514 41.65 18.62 15.41
CA TYR A 514 43.01 18.12 15.15
C TYR A 514 43.54 18.65 13.82
N LYS A 515 44.78 19.14 13.90
CA LYS A 515 45.53 19.89 12.89
C LYS A 515 45.65 19.13 11.55
N PRO A 516 45.63 19.83 10.40
CA PRO A 516 45.66 19.20 9.10
C PRO A 516 47.10 18.78 8.75
N ASN A 517 47.41 17.49 8.84
CA ASN A 517 48.54 16.95 8.10
C ASN A 517 48.07 16.60 6.68
N GLN A 518 48.52 17.44 5.74
CA GLN A 518 48.28 17.35 4.30
C GLN A 518 48.99 16.15 3.67
N SER A 519 48.51 14.92 3.89
CA SER A 519 48.74 13.79 2.97
C SER A 519 48.10 12.52 3.52
N LEU A 520 46.81 12.32 3.24
CA LEU A 520 46.05 11.06 3.15
C LEU A 520 44.58 11.43 3.43
N VAL A 521 43.66 10.84 2.66
CA VAL A 521 42.22 11.19 2.59
C VAL A 521 41.89 12.44 1.76
N LYS A 522 42.22 12.39 0.45
CA LYS A 522 41.52 13.19 -0.59
C LYS A 522 40.45 12.40 -1.35
N ASN A 523 40.16 11.16 -0.92
CA ASN A 523 39.01 10.37 -1.36
C ASN A 523 38.00 10.23 -0.21
N SER A 524 37.66 11.34 0.44
CA SER A 524 36.50 11.38 1.33
C SER A 524 35.26 11.11 0.46
N LEU A 525 34.75 9.89 0.58
CA LEU A 525 33.45 9.40 0.12
C LEU A 525 32.47 10.57 -0.08
N ALA A 526 32.19 10.89 -1.34
CA ALA A 526 31.17 11.87 -1.71
C ALA A 526 29.80 11.23 -1.51
N ILE A 527 29.34 11.35 -0.27
CA ILE A 527 28.12 10.82 0.31
C ILE A 527 26.87 11.48 -0.32
N GLY A 528 25.80 10.71 -0.48
CA GLY A 528 24.63 10.98 -1.31
C GLY A 528 23.91 12.31 -1.10
N ALA A 529 23.40 12.84 -2.22
CA ALA A 529 22.36 13.85 -2.27
C ALA A 529 21.36 13.48 -3.37
N ALA A 530 20.34 12.70 -3.02
CA ALA A 530 19.12 12.61 -3.79
C ALA A 530 17.95 12.75 -2.81
N ILE A 531 17.48 14.00 -2.71
CA ILE A 531 16.29 14.49 -1.99
C ILE A 531 16.45 14.52 -0.46
N GLY A 532 16.94 15.67 0.05
CA GLY A 532 16.74 16.09 1.45
C GLY A 532 17.53 15.34 2.52
N GLY A 533 18.78 15.79 2.75
CA GLY A 533 19.61 15.57 3.95
C GLY A 533 19.30 14.40 4.90
N ILE A 534 20.20 13.41 4.92
CA ILE A 534 21.04 13.00 6.08
C ILE A 534 21.90 11.81 5.63
N VAL A 535 23.16 11.84 6.03
CA VAL A 535 24.17 10.80 5.85
C VAL A 535 23.83 9.59 6.72
N SER A 536 23.55 8.43 6.13
CA SER A 536 23.55 7.15 6.87
C SER A 536 24.50 6.17 6.22
N GLY A 537 25.35 5.53 7.03
CA GLY A 537 26.27 4.48 6.63
C GLY A 537 25.55 3.16 6.29
N SER A 538 24.76 3.14 5.22
CA SER A 538 24.07 1.94 4.73
C SER A 538 25.03 1.00 4.01
N ILE A 539 24.84 -0.30 4.24
CA ILE A 539 25.53 -1.39 3.57
C ILE A 539 25.16 -1.28 2.08
N GLY A 540 26.14 -1.26 1.18
CA GLY A 540 25.89 -1.21 -0.26
C GLY A 540 25.31 0.10 -0.82
N ALA A 541 25.42 1.23 -0.12
CA ALA A 541 25.08 2.54 -0.68
C ALA A 541 25.96 2.86 -1.90
N PHE A 542 25.36 2.85 -3.10
CA PHE A 542 26.04 3.29 -4.32
C PHE A 542 25.80 4.79 -4.57
N VAL A 543 26.89 5.55 -4.72
CA VAL A 543 26.83 6.97 -5.05
C VAL A 543 26.48 7.13 -6.53
N VAL A 544 25.25 7.52 -6.83
CA VAL A 544 24.89 8.04 -8.17
C VAL A 544 25.21 9.54 -8.24
N GLY A 545 26.49 9.89 -8.05
CA GLY A 545 26.95 11.28 -7.96
C GLY A 545 26.72 12.08 -9.24
N SER A 546 26.65 11.39 -10.38
CA SER A 546 26.44 12.00 -11.70
C SER A 546 24.96 12.32 -12.00
N PHE A 547 24.00 11.68 -11.31
CA PHE A 547 22.57 11.88 -11.56
C PHE A 547 22.03 13.21 -11.00
N ALA A 548 22.44 13.59 -9.78
CA ALA A 548 22.08 14.88 -9.19
C ALA A 548 22.67 16.06 -10.00
N VAL A 549 23.86 15.88 -10.55
CA VAL A 549 24.52 16.87 -11.43
C VAL A 549 23.84 16.95 -12.79
N TYR A 550 23.32 15.84 -13.34
CA TYR A 550 22.60 15.85 -14.61
C TYR A 550 21.25 16.58 -14.53
N ARG A 551 20.53 16.49 -13.39
CA ARG A 551 19.27 17.22 -13.14
C ARG A 551 19.40 18.75 -13.28
N THR A 552 20.61 19.28 -13.06
CA THR A 552 20.90 20.73 -13.07
C THR A 552 21.71 21.16 -14.29
N TRP A 553 22.08 20.22 -15.18
CA TRP A 553 22.94 20.49 -16.33
C TRP A 553 22.20 21.23 -17.44
N ARG A 554 22.65 22.46 -17.76
CA ARG A 554 22.18 23.23 -18.92
C ARG A 554 23.20 23.10 -20.04
N ILE A 555 22.82 22.46 -21.14
CA ILE A 555 23.60 22.47 -22.38
C ILE A 555 23.62 23.90 -22.91
N GLN A 556 24.82 24.47 -23.01
CA GLN A 556 25.01 25.81 -23.57
C GLN A 556 25.14 25.70 -25.11
N LYS A 557 24.84 26.79 -25.83
CA LYS A 557 25.05 26.96 -27.29
C LYS A 557 26.49 26.69 -27.78
N ILE A 558 27.40 26.34 -26.89
CA ILE A 558 28.81 25.99 -27.11
C ILE A 558 28.95 24.62 -27.80
N GLU A 559 28.10 23.64 -27.50
CA GLU A 559 28.18 22.29 -28.11
C GLU A 559 27.88 22.29 -29.61
N GLN A 560 26.98 23.18 -30.06
CA GLN A 560 26.68 23.40 -31.48
C GLN A 560 27.85 24.07 -32.25
N ARG A 561 28.83 24.67 -31.56
CA ARG A 561 30.00 25.33 -32.16
C ARG A 561 31.24 24.44 -32.26
N LYS A 562 31.19 23.20 -31.74
CA LYS A 562 32.29 22.24 -31.78
C LYS A 562 32.57 21.72 -33.21
N PRO A 563 33.82 21.32 -33.52
CA PRO A 563 34.16 20.70 -34.79
C PRO A 563 33.38 19.40 -35.02
N LEU A 564 33.16 19.04 -36.29
CA LEU A 564 32.31 17.90 -36.69
C LEU A 564 32.71 16.58 -36.01
N GLN A 565 34.02 16.35 -35.85
CA GLN A 565 34.57 15.13 -35.26
C GLN A 565 34.23 15.00 -33.75
N GLU A 566 34.33 16.10 -32.99
CA GLU A 566 33.94 16.11 -31.56
C GLU A 566 32.42 15.95 -31.38
N LYS A 567 31.62 16.51 -32.29
CA LYS A 567 30.16 16.32 -32.30
C LYS A 567 29.78 14.86 -32.51
N GLN A 568 30.41 14.18 -33.46
CA GLN A 568 30.18 12.75 -33.71
C GLN A 568 30.57 11.90 -32.49
N GLN A 569 31.70 12.18 -31.86
CA GLN A 569 32.11 11.49 -30.64
C GLN A 569 31.13 11.71 -29.48
N LEU A 570 30.61 12.93 -29.32
CA LEU A 570 29.63 13.25 -28.29
C LEU A 570 28.28 12.55 -28.54
N LEU A 571 27.84 12.46 -29.80
CA LEU A 571 26.65 11.71 -30.19
C LEU A 571 26.81 10.21 -29.94
N MET A 572 27.96 9.62 -30.32
CA MET A 572 28.26 8.22 -30.04
C MET A 572 28.28 7.92 -28.53
N GLN A 573 28.90 8.80 -27.72
CA GLN A 573 28.92 8.66 -26.27
C GLN A 573 27.51 8.79 -25.66
N ARG A 574 26.69 9.71 -26.17
CA ARG A 574 25.29 9.87 -25.77
C ARG A 574 24.49 8.60 -26.08
N ASP A 575 24.62 8.08 -27.30
CA ASP A 575 23.89 6.88 -27.73
C ASP A 575 24.31 5.65 -26.93
N HIS A 576 25.59 5.53 -26.61
CA HIS A 576 26.10 4.50 -25.71
C HIS A 576 25.50 4.61 -24.30
N LEU A 577 25.44 5.82 -23.72
CA LEU A 577 24.79 6.05 -22.43
C LEU A 577 23.28 5.75 -22.46
N MET A 578 22.60 6.10 -23.54
CA MET A 578 21.18 5.78 -23.72
C MET A 578 20.97 4.27 -23.78
N TYR A 579 21.83 3.54 -24.49
CA TYR A 579 21.82 2.08 -24.52
C TYR A 579 22.05 1.48 -23.12
N LEU A 580 23.09 1.92 -22.41
CA LEU A 580 23.40 1.42 -21.06
C LEU A 580 22.26 1.71 -20.06
N LEU A 581 21.58 2.85 -20.16
CA LEU A 581 20.43 3.17 -19.31
C LEU A 581 19.23 2.26 -19.58
N VAL A 582 18.97 1.94 -20.85
CA VAL A 582 17.88 1.03 -21.24
C VAL A 582 18.21 -0.41 -20.82
N ASP A 583 19.42 -0.88 -21.10
CA ASP A 583 19.91 -2.19 -20.67
C ASP A 583 19.85 -2.32 -19.14
N PHE A 584 20.26 -1.28 -18.41
CA PHE A 584 20.14 -1.24 -16.95
C PHE A 584 18.68 -1.35 -16.47
N ALA A 585 17.73 -0.64 -17.11
CA ALA A 585 16.32 -0.75 -16.75
C ALA A 585 15.75 -2.13 -17.04
N GLU A 586 16.06 -2.73 -18.19
CA GLU A 586 15.65 -4.08 -18.53
C GLU A 586 16.19 -5.07 -17.49
N TRP A 587 17.50 -5.04 -17.22
CA TRP A 587 18.12 -5.90 -16.24
C TRP A 587 17.54 -5.71 -14.83
N PHE A 588 17.41 -4.46 -14.36
CA PHE A 588 16.89 -4.14 -13.03
C PHE A 588 15.45 -4.64 -12.86
N ASN A 589 14.61 -4.43 -13.87
CA ASN A 589 13.21 -4.80 -13.81
C ASN A 589 13.02 -6.33 -13.71
N HIS A 590 13.78 -7.09 -14.51
CA HIS A 590 13.66 -8.55 -14.56
C HIS A 590 14.35 -9.26 -13.40
N ASN A 591 15.54 -8.81 -12.98
CA ASN A 591 16.37 -9.55 -12.02
C ASN A 591 16.17 -9.13 -10.56
N LEU A 592 15.82 -7.86 -10.31
CA LEU A 592 15.70 -7.34 -8.94
C LEU A 592 14.26 -6.97 -8.58
N LEU A 593 13.62 -6.11 -9.39
CA LEU A 593 12.30 -5.60 -9.05
C LEU A 593 11.22 -6.70 -9.11
N LYS A 594 11.23 -7.54 -10.16
CA LYS A 594 10.30 -8.66 -10.28
C LYS A 594 10.36 -9.61 -9.08
N TYR A 595 11.57 -9.98 -8.67
CA TYR A 595 11.80 -10.79 -7.47
C TYR A 595 11.17 -10.16 -6.22
N ARG A 596 11.37 -8.84 -6.02
CA ARG A 596 10.78 -8.13 -4.88
C ARG A 596 9.25 -8.10 -4.92
N VAL A 597 8.65 -7.93 -6.11
CA VAL A 597 7.18 -8.01 -6.28
C VAL A 597 6.67 -9.39 -5.86
N ASP A 598 7.29 -10.46 -6.35
CA ASP A 598 6.88 -11.83 -6.04
C ASP A 598 7.03 -12.16 -4.55
N LEU A 599 8.13 -11.72 -3.93
CA LEU A 599 8.34 -11.87 -2.50
C LEU A 599 7.31 -11.08 -1.67
N TYR A 600 6.99 -9.84 -2.07
CA TYR A 600 5.97 -9.04 -1.39
C TYR A 600 4.58 -9.64 -1.54
N ALA A 601 4.26 -10.22 -2.70
CA ALA A 601 3.01 -10.94 -2.92
C ALA A 601 2.90 -12.17 -2.01
N TYR A 602 3.99 -12.95 -1.89
CA TYR A 602 4.05 -14.08 -0.97
C TYR A 602 3.86 -13.65 0.48
N GLN A 603 4.59 -12.64 0.94
CA GLN A 603 4.50 -12.14 2.31
C GLN A 603 3.13 -11.51 2.62
N LEU A 604 2.51 -10.82 1.66
CA LEU A 604 1.14 -10.31 1.79
C LEU A 604 0.14 -11.45 2.02
N ARG A 605 0.22 -12.53 1.24
CA ARG A 605 -0.60 -13.73 1.46
C ARG A 605 -0.36 -14.38 2.82
N GLN A 606 0.88 -14.41 3.30
CA GLN A 606 1.18 -14.92 4.64
C GLN A 606 0.52 -14.07 5.72
N VAL A 607 0.61 -12.74 5.61
CA VAL A 607 -0.05 -11.80 6.54
C VAL A 607 -1.57 -11.99 6.51
N GLU A 608 -2.16 -12.08 5.32
CA GLU A 608 -3.57 -12.33 5.12
C GLU A 608 -4.01 -13.65 5.77
N MET A 609 -3.42 -14.78 5.36
CA MET A 609 -3.81 -16.11 5.83
C MET A 609 -3.57 -16.33 7.33
N LYS A 610 -2.50 -15.75 7.89
CA LYS A 610 -2.10 -15.99 9.29
C LYS A 610 -2.70 -15.00 10.27
N LEU A 611 -2.92 -13.74 9.88
CA LEU A 611 -3.39 -12.70 10.81
C LEU A 611 -4.86 -12.34 10.65
N MET A 612 -5.40 -12.28 9.42
CA MET A 612 -6.78 -11.83 9.19
C MET A 612 -7.79 -12.83 9.77
N GLY A 613 -8.66 -12.35 10.66
CA GLY A 613 -9.65 -13.16 11.37
C GLY A 613 -9.07 -14.19 12.36
N LYS A 614 -7.75 -14.17 12.64
CA LYS A 614 -7.07 -15.13 13.54
C LYS A 614 -6.61 -14.53 14.87
N ILE A 615 -6.57 -13.21 14.97
CA ILE A 615 -6.12 -12.47 16.14
C ILE A 615 -7.28 -11.59 16.62
N PRO A 616 -7.60 -11.57 17.94
CA PRO A 616 -8.69 -10.76 18.47
C PRO A 616 -8.42 -9.25 18.35
N GLU A 617 -7.15 -8.82 18.41
CA GLU A 617 -6.73 -7.44 18.15
C GLU A 617 -6.77 -7.07 16.66
N LEU A 618 -7.96 -6.83 16.12
CA LEU A 618 -8.18 -6.52 14.69
C LEU A 618 -7.38 -5.31 14.19
N VAL A 619 -7.22 -4.28 15.03
CA VAL A 619 -6.43 -3.09 14.66
C VAL A 619 -4.98 -3.47 14.33
N LEU A 620 -4.41 -4.44 15.04
CA LEU A 620 -3.03 -4.88 14.83
C LEU A 620 -2.87 -5.61 13.49
N SER A 621 -3.75 -6.58 13.25
CA SER A 621 -3.71 -7.39 12.04
C SER A 621 -4.00 -6.55 10.79
N THR A 622 -5.05 -5.71 10.82
CA THR A 622 -5.44 -4.84 9.70
C THR A 622 -4.39 -3.77 9.40
N THR A 623 -3.71 -3.23 10.42
CA THR A 623 -2.60 -2.29 10.22
C THR A 623 -1.44 -2.96 9.50
N LEU A 624 -0.98 -4.12 9.98
CA LEU A 624 0.13 -4.85 9.32
C LEU A 624 -0.22 -5.24 7.88
N PHE A 625 -1.47 -5.68 7.65
CA PHE A 625 -1.98 -5.95 6.31
C PHE A 625 -1.95 -4.70 5.42
N ALA A 626 -2.45 -3.56 5.90
CA ALA A 626 -2.51 -2.31 5.13
C ALA A 626 -1.12 -1.84 4.66
N TYR A 627 -0.11 -1.85 5.55
CA TYR A 627 1.26 -1.50 5.17
C TYR A 627 1.85 -2.49 4.16
N LYS A 628 1.57 -3.79 4.33
CA LYS A 628 2.10 -4.80 3.40
C LYS A 628 1.42 -4.76 2.04
N PHE A 629 0.12 -4.51 2.02
CA PHE A 629 -0.66 -4.32 0.80
C PHE A 629 -0.14 -3.13 0.00
N GLU A 630 0.09 -1.98 0.64
CA GLU A 630 0.63 -0.79 -0.01
C GLU A 630 2.06 -1.01 -0.53
N ALA A 631 2.92 -1.67 0.25
CA ALA A 631 4.28 -2.01 -0.18
C ALA A 631 4.26 -2.88 -1.45
N HIS A 632 3.40 -3.89 -1.50
CA HIS A 632 3.20 -4.73 -2.67
C HIS A 632 2.66 -3.93 -3.86
N GLN A 633 1.58 -3.16 -3.66
CA GLN A 633 0.95 -2.35 -4.71
C GLN A 633 1.93 -1.38 -5.37
N ARG A 634 2.77 -0.69 -4.59
CA ARG A 634 3.76 0.23 -5.16
C ARG A 634 4.86 -0.48 -5.95
N ALA A 635 5.31 -1.63 -5.47
CA ALA A 635 6.30 -2.43 -6.18
C ALA A 635 5.73 -2.96 -7.51
N GLU A 636 4.50 -3.48 -7.48
CA GLU A 636 3.80 -3.97 -8.67
C GLU A 636 3.53 -2.85 -9.69
N LYS A 637 3.03 -1.68 -9.23
CA LYS A 637 2.84 -0.50 -10.08
C LYS A 637 4.14 -0.02 -10.71
N LEU A 638 5.25 -0.02 -9.95
CA LEU A 638 6.57 0.34 -10.48
C LEU A 638 7.03 -0.65 -11.56
N TYR A 639 6.89 -1.95 -11.31
CA TYR A 639 7.25 -3.01 -12.26
C TYR A 639 6.48 -2.86 -13.58
N GLN A 640 5.14 -2.76 -13.50
CA GLN A 640 4.27 -2.59 -14.66
C GLN A 640 4.56 -1.27 -15.40
N TRP A 641 4.85 -0.20 -14.65
CA TRP A 641 5.20 1.10 -15.24
C TRP A 641 6.51 1.00 -16.03
N ILE A 642 7.56 0.38 -15.47
CA ILE A 642 8.85 0.19 -16.17
C ILE A 642 8.65 -0.69 -17.41
N GLU A 643 7.93 -1.81 -17.34
CA GLU A 643 7.62 -2.65 -18.51
C GLU A 643 6.93 -1.86 -19.62
N LYS A 644 5.92 -1.05 -19.26
CA LYS A 644 5.19 -0.22 -20.21
C LYS A 644 6.09 0.82 -20.89
N GLN A 645 7.02 1.42 -20.15
CA GLN A 645 7.98 2.38 -20.72
C GLN A 645 8.99 1.70 -21.66
N LEU A 646 9.45 0.49 -21.31
CA LEU A 646 10.41 -0.30 -22.10
C LEU A 646 9.79 -0.85 -23.40
N ALA A 647 8.51 -1.20 -23.36
CA ALA A 647 7.75 -1.69 -24.51
C ALA A 647 7.41 -0.59 -25.54
N HIS A 648 7.60 0.70 -25.20
CA HIS A 648 7.21 1.80 -26.07
C HIS A 648 8.18 1.97 -27.25
N ASP A 649 7.65 2.24 -28.45
CA ASP A 649 8.46 2.43 -29.67
C ASP A 649 9.44 3.61 -29.62
N ASN A 650 9.15 4.64 -28.81
CA ASN A 650 9.98 5.84 -28.74
C ASN A 650 11.09 5.68 -27.69
N PRO A 651 12.38 5.81 -28.07
CA PRO A 651 13.51 5.58 -27.16
C PRO A 651 13.51 6.51 -25.95
N LYS A 652 12.86 7.68 -26.03
CA LYS A 652 12.76 8.63 -24.92
C LYS A 652 12.08 8.02 -23.68
N TYR A 653 11.05 7.19 -23.88
CA TYR A 653 10.33 6.51 -22.80
C TYR A 653 11.20 5.44 -22.14
N LYS A 654 11.89 4.62 -22.94
CA LYS A 654 12.85 3.63 -22.45
C LYS A 654 13.96 4.25 -21.59
N ILE A 655 14.44 5.43 -21.98
CA ILE A 655 15.45 6.16 -21.21
C ILE A 655 14.87 6.69 -19.88
N GLN A 656 13.59 7.09 -19.83
CA GLN A 656 12.96 7.47 -18.56
C GLN A 656 12.86 6.26 -17.61
N ALA A 657 12.59 5.07 -18.13
CA ALA A 657 12.67 3.84 -17.33
C ALA A 657 14.06 3.64 -16.75
N GLY A 658 15.13 3.86 -17.54
CA GLY A 658 16.52 3.86 -17.08
C GLY A 658 16.76 4.77 -15.89
N TRP A 659 16.28 6.01 -15.96
CA TRP A 659 16.42 6.98 -14.88
C TRP A 659 15.64 6.63 -13.62
N VAL A 660 14.43 6.08 -13.77
CA VAL A 660 13.61 5.64 -12.63
C VAL A 660 14.21 4.41 -11.97
N ALA A 661 14.64 3.42 -12.75
CA ALA A 661 15.33 2.24 -12.26
C ALA A 661 16.59 2.63 -11.48
N LEU A 662 17.40 3.56 -12.00
CA LEU A 662 18.61 4.03 -11.33
C LEU A 662 18.32 4.78 -10.03
N ALA A 663 17.19 5.49 -9.92
CA ALA A 663 16.79 6.14 -8.68
C ALA A 663 16.34 5.12 -7.62
N GLN A 664 15.56 4.11 -8.02
CA GLN A 664 15.01 3.10 -7.12
C GLN A 664 16.04 2.01 -6.75
N SER A 665 17.09 1.82 -7.57
CA SER A 665 18.12 0.80 -7.32
C SER A 665 18.92 1.02 -6.05
N SER A 666 18.92 2.23 -5.49
CA SER A 666 19.50 2.53 -4.17
C SER A 666 18.91 1.71 -3.02
N GLN A 667 17.71 1.15 -3.20
CA GLN A 667 17.03 0.29 -2.23
C GLN A 667 17.34 -1.20 -2.44
N PHE A 668 18.28 -1.55 -3.32
CA PHE A 668 18.63 -2.92 -3.68
C PHE A 668 20.11 -3.20 -3.48
N MET A 669 20.45 -4.46 -3.24
CA MET A 669 21.84 -4.90 -3.09
C MET A 669 22.17 -6.08 -4.01
N SER A 670 23.19 -5.90 -4.83
CA SER A 670 23.73 -6.97 -5.69
C SER A 670 25.16 -6.63 -6.13
N ILE A 671 25.98 -7.68 -6.38
CA ILE A 671 27.31 -7.52 -6.97
C ILE A 671 27.20 -6.94 -8.38
N GLU A 672 26.26 -7.44 -9.17
CA GLU A 672 26.05 -6.98 -10.55
C GLU A 672 25.48 -5.55 -10.56
N LEU A 673 24.61 -5.21 -9.59
CA LEU A 673 24.14 -3.82 -9.41
C LEU A 673 25.32 -2.86 -9.20
N LYS A 674 26.24 -3.22 -8.30
CA LYS A 674 27.45 -2.44 -8.01
C LYS A 674 28.26 -2.18 -9.28
N GLN A 675 28.49 -3.22 -10.07
CA GLN A 675 29.27 -3.14 -11.31
C GLN A 675 28.59 -2.26 -12.36
N ARG A 676 27.30 -2.49 -12.63
CA ARG A 676 26.53 -1.72 -13.62
C ARG A 676 26.39 -0.24 -13.26
N VAL A 677 26.18 0.07 -11.98
CA VAL A 677 26.12 1.47 -11.51
C VAL A 677 27.50 2.13 -11.60
N GLN A 678 28.58 1.42 -11.30
CA GLN A 678 29.95 1.94 -11.47
C GLN A 678 30.27 2.22 -12.94
N GLU A 679 29.91 1.32 -13.85
CA GLU A 679 30.06 1.51 -15.30
C GLU A 679 29.28 2.73 -15.79
N LEU A 680 27.99 2.83 -15.45
CA LEU A 680 27.14 3.97 -15.79
C LEU A 680 27.73 5.29 -15.26
N ASN A 681 28.19 5.32 -14.01
CA ASN A 681 28.81 6.50 -13.43
C ASN A 681 30.08 6.93 -14.17
N LEU A 682 30.92 5.97 -14.56
CA LEU A 682 32.16 6.21 -15.30
C LEU A 682 31.87 6.79 -16.70
N GLU A 683 30.90 6.23 -17.41
CA GLU A 683 30.49 6.73 -18.72
C GLU A 683 29.79 8.10 -18.65
N LEU A 684 29.02 8.35 -17.60
CA LEU A 684 28.42 9.66 -17.33
C LEU A 684 29.50 10.71 -17.03
N GLU A 685 30.55 10.36 -16.30
CA GLU A 685 31.70 11.25 -16.06
C GLU A 685 32.47 11.57 -17.34
N LYS A 686 32.70 10.57 -18.22
CA LYS A 686 33.32 10.78 -19.54
C LYS A 686 32.50 11.77 -20.37
N TYR A 687 31.20 11.54 -20.48
CA TYR A 687 30.28 12.43 -21.18
C TYR A 687 30.28 13.85 -20.59
N LYS A 688 30.31 13.98 -19.26
CA LYS A 688 30.45 15.28 -18.57
C LYS A 688 31.76 16.00 -18.92
N LYS A 689 32.88 15.28 -19.00
CA LYS A 689 34.18 15.88 -19.39
C LYS A 689 34.17 16.33 -20.86
N MET A 690 33.58 15.55 -21.76
CA MET A 690 33.45 15.89 -23.18
C MET A 690 32.59 17.14 -23.41
N THR A 691 31.48 17.26 -22.67
CA THR A 691 30.59 18.44 -22.72
C THR A 691 31.30 19.70 -22.17
N GLN A 692 31.99 19.58 -21.03
CA GLN A 692 32.67 20.70 -20.33
C GLN A 692 33.92 21.25 -21.02
N TYR A 693 34.82 20.40 -21.50
CA TYR A 693 36.19 20.81 -21.88
C TYR A 693 36.51 20.69 -23.38
N GLY A 694 35.60 20.17 -24.21
CA GLY A 694 35.87 19.97 -25.64
C GLY A 694 36.96 18.93 -25.91
N LEU A 695 37.05 17.89 -25.06
CA LEU A 695 38.06 16.83 -25.16
C LEU A 695 37.56 15.69 -26.05
N THR A 696 38.45 15.11 -26.86
CA THR A 696 38.18 13.94 -27.71
C THR A 696 38.31 12.63 -26.92
N LEU A 697 37.57 11.59 -27.30
CA LEU A 697 37.54 10.30 -26.59
C LEU A 697 38.93 9.64 -26.48
N SER A 698 39.75 9.76 -27.53
CA SER A 698 41.13 9.29 -27.56
C SER A 698 42.06 10.01 -26.55
N SER A 699 41.83 11.30 -26.29
CA SER A 699 42.61 12.07 -25.31
C SER A 699 42.28 11.67 -23.86
N LEU A 700 41.03 11.29 -23.59
CA LEU A 700 40.59 10.80 -22.27
C LEU A 700 41.14 9.41 -21.99
N GLU A 701 41.07 8.49 -22.96
CA GLU A 701 41.63 7.13 -22.84
C GLU A 701 43.15 7.13 -22.64
N GLN A 702 43.89 8.01 -23.34
CA GLN A 702 45.33 8.18 -23.14
C GLN A 702 45.67 8.76 -21.77
N SER A 703 44.85 9.70 -21.26
CA SER A 703 45.03 10.27 -19.92
C SER A 703 44.78 9.25 -18.79
N ASP A 704 43.76 8.40 -18.94
CA ASP A 704 43.45 7.33 -17.99
C ASP A 704 44.48 6.18 -18.06
N ALA A 705 44.99 5.85 -19.24
CA ALA A 705 46.09 4.90 -19.41
C ALA A 705 47.40 5.42 -18.77
N HIS A 706 47.72 6.71 -18.91
CA HIS A 706 48.84 7.34 -18.21
C HIS A 706 48.64 7.38 -16.69
N ARG A 707 47.40 7.57 -16.21
CA ARG A 707 47.09 7.53 -14.76
C ARG A 707 47.22 6.12 -14.18
N ARG A 708 46.74 5.09 -14.88
CA ARG A 708 46.83 3.68 -14.47
C ARG A 708 48.28 3.18 -14.46
N SER A 709 49.08 3.56 -15.45
CA SER A 709 50.52 3.25 -15.48
C SER A 709 51.31 3.98 -14.39
N HIS A 710 50.97 5.25 -14.08
CA HIS A 710 51.57 5.94 -12.94
C HIS A 710 51.19 5.33 -11.60
N GLN A 711 49.93 4.91 -11.41
CA GLN A 711 49.49 4.22 -10.20
C GLN A 711 50.18 2.86 -10.02
N GLN A 712 50.36 2.08 -11.10
CA GLN A 712 51.14 0.83 -11.09
C GLN A 712 52.64 1.06 -10.81
N MET A 713 53.23 2.15 -11.31
CA MET A 713 54.61 2.52 -10.97
C MET A 713 54.76 2.93 -9.50
N THR A 714 53.78 3.64 -8.92
CA THR A 714 53.81 4.00 -7.49
C THR A 714 53.58 2.80 -6.55
N THR A 715 52.83 1.78 -6.97
CA THR A 715 52.69 0.53 -6.20
C THR A 715 53.92 -0.37 -6.34
N MET A 716 54.60 -0.38 -7.50
CA MET A 716 55.91 -1.04 -7.66
C MET A 716 57.01 -0.36 -6.83
N ASN A 717 57.07 0.98 -6.80
CA ASN A 717 58.07 1.71 -6.00
C ASN A 717 57.87 1.58 -4.48
N ARG A 718 56.68 1.19 -4.00
CA ARG A 718 56.46 0.84 -2.59
C ARG A 718 56.90 -0.59 -2.23
N ARG A 719 57.06 -1.49 -3.21
CA ARG A 719 57.61 -2.85 -2.99
C ARG A 719 59.14 -2.92 -2.96
N PHE A 720 59.84 -1.85 -3.38
CA PHE A 720 61.32 -1.78 -3.41
C PHE A 720 61.93 -0.80 -2.39
N LYS A 721 61.30 -0.61 -1.23
CA LYS A 721 61.99 -0.08 -0.05
C LYS A 721 62.32 -1.24 0.89
N VAL A 722 63.52 -1.79 0.72
CA VAL A 722 64.17 -2.63 1.72
C VAL A 722 64.43 -1.76 2.95
N PRO A 723 64.02 -2.17 4.17
CA PRO A 723 64.38 -1.45 5.37
C PRO A 723 65.87 -1.68 5.68
N SER A 724 66.63 -0.60 5.76
CA SER A 724 67.92 -0.53 6.46
C SER A 724 67.70 -0.31 7.95
#